data_AF-A0A9Q9RKB4-F1
#
_entry.id   AF-A0A9Q9RKB4-F1
#
_cell.length_a   1.000
_cell.length_b   1.000
_cell.length_c   1.000
_cell.angle_alpha   90.00
_cell.angle_beta   90.00
_cell.angle_gamma   90.00
#
_symmetry.space_group_name_H-M   'P 1'
#
loop_
_entity.id
_entity.type
_entity.pdbx_description
1 polymer ?
#
loop_
_entity_poly.entity_id
_entity_poly.type
_entity_poly.pdbx_seq_one_letter_code
_entity_poly.pdbx_strand_id
1 'polypeptide(L)'
;MKKTIDYYEVEPTVKEALGECVPSRHDSLCFAKSLFPCLNWLPRYNWRWLLGDSIAGLTVGLVVIPQAMAYALLATLPPDFGLYTSFAGAATYWLFGTSKDIVIGTTAVGSLLVGEVISHVHESRPDTYTSAEIAGTLSFMTGIILFAMGLFRLGWLVEVIPYIPVSAFITAASISIMCTQLPVLLGIHGVNTREEPYKVFISTMKNLGGTKLDAAIGITCLVLLELAKFVFAKLEARQPARKKMWSIMSSLRLTFAMLLYTLVSFLVNRNLKEDQSKFRIVGHINQGFVHAGLPDLKPDLIGVVLPQSPIIIIILIVEHIAIAKSFGKKHGYEVAPSQEIMAQGTANIIGPFLGGYSCTGSFGASAVLSKAGVKTPMAGLFSAFMLLLALYALTGVFYFIPRAALAGLIIHAVSNLVASPSTVMKYWRLSPFEFFIWVAGVVIALFTGLETGIYVTTGLSFLLLLVRIARTSGEFLGRVTVQQIDPGDDEQRLSAIPREKAPSREVYLSLSRKDASNKDIPVESPHPGILIYHFPEGLNYLNQAMHFKTLTDYVYTHTKRATEEPECDKSEALWCDKPVVYKGDTERPVLRAIVIDCSTIHNIDITSVQGLVDVRNALDRWASPYSIQWHFGGLRNRWARRALTAVGFGQSATENGHTIGSWTSILPLARSFDEEHENRRRQSSTDDESIIGTQTSTEVESSSPAAPAEKQGLRPVFPTDRPFFHADLDEAVTAALANAKRSECRFRFIDLFLTIMATSLLTGAIFGTGLTLSGVANPQVIKNQFRLSDFHMLATFLTASATSAAIFTLYNSKTINIPARSASSHGWLGPYDGNIIGGAMLGLGISLTGACPGTVLVQATAGIGASRLLACTSLLAGVVWVRCKPYIIGPPTSRVQNTSVMDVTGLSAGKVLVGYEITMLAILAGILYIAPRSVTMLHPVVGGLLIGFGQLSSVILTEKPVGVSGAYEEFGKFFWDIFGGKGIKSLPQNILFACGLMMGSWATLSNFPAIREVMAQSEQTSLPMVLAGGAFLTFGARIAGGCTSGHGISGMATMGLSSFITIVSMFGAGLVAGLWLA
;
A
#
# COMPACT_ATOMS: atom_id res chain seq x y z
N MET A 1 -6.62 -24.59 -28.44
CA MET A 1 -6.32 -23.64 -27.36
C MET A 1 -5.61 -22.44 -27.99
N LYS A 2 -6.23 -21.26 -27.99
CA LYS A 2 -5.52 -20.02 -28.36
C LYS A 2 -4.43 -19.79 -27.30
N LYS A 3 -3.18 -19.59 -27.71
CA LYS A 3 -2.09 -19.12 -26.82
C LYS A 3 -2.57 -17.82 -26.19
N THR A 4 -2.98 -17.85 -24.93
CA THR A 4 -3.12 -16.64 -24.11
C THR A 4 -1.73 -16.04 -23.99
N ILE A 5 -1.56 -14.80 -24.43
CA ILE A 5 -0.32 -14.06 -24.22
C ILE A 5 -0.32 -13.69 -22.73
N ASP A 6 0.57 -14.30 -21.96
CA ASP A 6 0.71 -14.00 -20.54
C ASP A 6 1.28 -12.58 -20.36
N TYR A 7 0.67 -11.79 -19.48
CA TYR A 7 1.14 -10.47 -19.10
C TYR A 7 1.66 -10.52 -17.67
N TYR A 8 2.91 -10.12 -17.49
CA TYR A 8 3.58 -10.09 -16.19
C TYR A 8 3.83 -8.64 -15.80
N GLU A 9 3.37 -8.21 -14.62
CA GLU A 9 3.74 -6.89 -14.10
C GLU A 9 5.14 -6.94 -13.50
N VAL A 10 5.99 -6.03 -13.96
CA VAL A 10 7.28 -5.74 -13.33
C VAL A 10 7.02 -5.04 -11.99
N GLU A 11 7.62 -5.50 -10.91
CA GLU A 11 7.44 -4.85 -9.61
C GLU A 11 8.04 -3.43 -9.60
N PRO A 12 7.33 -2.41 -9.08
CA PRO A 12 7.85 -1.05 -9.07
C PRO A 12 9.12 -0.98 -8.22
N THR A 13 10.20 -0.40 -8.74
CA THR A 13 11.47 -0.28 -8.03
C THR A 13 11.61 1.08 -7.33
N VAL A 14 12.40 1.14 -6.25
CA VAL A 14 12.70 2.43 -5.58
C VAL A 14 13.47 3.35 -6.52
N LYS A 15 14.29 2.79 -7.41
CA LYS A 15 15.03 3.55 -8.43
C LYS A 15 14.09 4.23 -9.42
N GLU A 16 13.04 3.55 -9.88
CA GLU A 16 12.01 4.14 -10.74
C GLU A 16 11.26 5.27 -10.02
N ALA A 17 10.81 5.05 -8.78
CA ALA A 17 10.13 6.10 -8.01
C ALA A 17 11.01 7.32 -7.76
N LEU A 18 12.29 7.12 -7.42
CA LEU A 18 13.24 8.22 -7.30
C LEU A 18 13.50 8.89 -8.66
N GLY A 19 13.57 8.11 -9.74
CA GLY A 19 13.71 8.61 -11.11
C GLY A 19 12.54 9.50 -11.54
N GLU A 20 11.31 9.17 -11.18
CA GLU A 20 10.11 10.01 -11.40
C GLU A 20 10.17 11.33 -10.62
N CYS A 21 10.90 11.38 -9.50
CA CYS A 21 11.09 12.60 -8.71
C CYS A 21 12.27 13.48 -9.20
N VAL A 22 13.20 12.95 -10.00
CA VAL A 22 14.32 13.75 -10.52
C VAL A 22 13.82 14.60 -11.69
N PRO A 23 13.84 15.94 -11.59
CA PRO A 23 13.33 16.80 -12.66
C PRO A 23 14.25 16.74 -13.88
N SER A 24 13.65 16.74 -15.07
CA SER A 24 14.38 16.94 -16.32
C SER A 24 14.97 18.35 -16.39
N ARG A 25 15.98 18.57 -17.27
CA ARG A 25 16.49 19.91 -17.58
C ARG A 25 15.38 20.82 -18.10
N HIS A 26 14.46 20.27 -18.89
CA HIS A 26 13.29 21.00 -19.37
C HIS A 26 12.37 21.41 -18.22
N ASP A 27 12.09 20.50 -17.27
CA ASP A 27 11.25 20.80 -16.11
C ASP A 27 11.87 21.88 -15.21
N SER A 28 13.20 21.86 -15.08
CA SER A 28 13.95 22.89 -14.34
C SER A 28 13.86 24.26 -15.02
N LEU A 29 13.92 24.32 -16.36
CA LEU A 29 13.72 25.56 -17.12
C LEU A 29 12.26 26.03 -17.05
N CYS A 30 11.29 25.13 -17.15
CA CYS A 30 9.86 25.43 -16.96
C CYS A 30 9.60 25.95 -15.54
N PHE A 31 10.26 25.37 -14.53
CA PHE A 31 10.20 25.85 -13.16
C PHE A 31 10.73 27.28 -13.05
N ALA A 32 11.93 27.56 -13.56
CA ALA A 32 12.52 28.90 -13.55
C ALA A 32 11.63 29.93 -14.26
N LYS A 33 11.03 29.57 -15.41
CA LYS A 33 10.07 30.41 -16.12
C LYS A 33 8.77 30.61 -15.33
N SER A 34 8.31 29.60 -14.59
CA SER A 34 7.11 29.69 -13.76
C SER A 34 7.25 30.63 -12.56
N LEU A 35 8.48 30.90 -12.10
CA LEU A 35 8.75 31.86 -11.01
C LEU A 35 8.41 33.31 -11.38
N PHE A 36 8.42 33.64 -12.68
CA PHE A 36 8.10 34.98 -13.18
C PHE A 36 6.89 34.96 -14.14
N PRO A 37 5.65 34.88 -13.61
CA PRO A 37 4.43 34.86 -14.42
C PRO A 37 4.31 36.05 -15.38
N CYS A 38 4.92 37.19 -15.05
CA CYS A 38 4.97 38.37 -15.92
C CYS A 38 5.51 38.08 -17.32
N LEU A 39 6.48 37.16 -17.46
CA LEU A 39 7.07 36.79 -18.75
C LEU A 39 6.06 36.12 -19.70
N ASN A 40 4.97 35.55 -19.18
CA ASN A 40 3.96 34.86 -19.99
C ASN A 40 2.89 35.81 -20.55
N TRP A 41 2.45 36.79 -19.74
CA TRP A 41 1.35 37.69 -20.14
C TRP A 41 1.84 39.04 -20.69
N LEU A 42 3.04 39.50 -20.32
CA LEU A 42 3.58 40.79 -20.78
C LEU A 42 3.75 40.85 -22.32
N PRO A 43 4.18 39.79 -23.03
CA PRO A 43 4.24 39.80 -24.50
C PRO A 43 2.87 39.88 -25.19
N ARG A 44 1.79 39.53 -24.49
CA ARG A 44 0.40 39.56 -24.99
C ARG A 44 -0.34 40.83 -24.59
N TYR A 45 0.36 41.78 -23.97
CA TYR A 45 -0.23 43.00 -23.42
C TYR A 45 -0.62 43.98 -24.53
N ASN A 46 -1.82 44.57 -24.42
CA ASN A 46 -2.36 45.47 -25.43
C ASN A 46 -2.70 46.86 -24.86
N TRP A 47 -2.85 47.86 -25.74
CA TRP A 47 -3.14 49.25 -25.34
C TRP A 47 -4.48 49.42 -24.62
N ARG A 48 -5.49 48.61 -24.96
CA ARG A 48 -6.81 48.66 -24.28
C ARG A 48 -6.70 48.18 -22.83
N TRP A 49 -5.84 47.20 -22.55
CA TRP A 49 -5.55 46.72 -21.20
C TRP A 49 -4.76 47.77 -20.43
N LEU A 50 -3.81 48.47 -21.06
CA LEU A 50 -3.09 49.59 -20.43
C LEU A 50 -4.05 50.67 -19.91
N LEU A 51 -5.00 51.11 -20.74
CA LEU A 51 -6.01 52.09 -20.32
C LEU A 51 -6.90 51.55 -19.19
N GLY A 52 -7.31 50.28 -19.27
CA GLY A 52 -8.13 49.63 -18.24
C GLY A 52 -7.40 49.49 -16.90
N ASP A 53 -6.16 49.02 -16.93
CA ASP A 53 -5.32 48.79 -15.76
C ASP A 53 -4.85 50.12 -15.15
N SER A 54 -4.63 51.16 -15.96
CA SER A 54 -4.34 52.51 -15.47
C SER A 54 -5.52 53.07 -14.69
N ILE A 55 -6.75 53.06 -15.25
CA ILE A 55 -7.94 53.54 -14.54
C ILE A 55 -8.18 52.73 -13.26
N ALA A 56 -8.05 51.40 -13.34
CA ALA A 56 -8.27 50.52 -12.20
C ALA A 56 -7.21 50.73 -11.09
N GLY A 57 -5.93 50.83 -11.48
CA GLY A 57 -4.79 51.03 -10.60
C GLY A 57 -4.78 52.40 -9.91
N LEU A 58 -5.07 53.47 -10.66
CA LEU A 58 -5.22 54.82 -10.09
C LEU A 58 -6.41 54.89 -9.11
N THR A 59 -7.54 54.27 -9.47
CA THR A 59 -8.73 54.21 -8.61
C THR A 59 -8.43 53.49 -7.30
N VAL A 60 -7.76 52.33 -7.35
CA VAL A 60 -7.44 51.58 -6.13
C VAL A 60 -6.36 52.27 -5.31
N GLY A 61 -5.35 52.91 -5.94
CA GLY A 61 -4.37 53.74 -5.23
C GLY A 61 -5.03 54.83 -4.38
N LEU A 62 -6.02 55.55 -4.94
CA LEU A 62 -6.81 56.55 -4.20
C LEU A 62 -7.59 55.99 -3.01
N VAL A 63 -8.03 54.73 -3.08
CA VAL A 63 -8.76 54.06 -2.00
C VAL A 63 -7.80 53.52 -0.94
N VAL A 64 -6.63 53.02 -1.35
CA VAL A 64 -5.63 52.40 -0.47
C VAL A 64 -4.94 53.44 0.41
N ILE A 65 -4.68 54.67 -0.07
CA ILE A 65 -4.00 55.72 0.70
C ILE A 65 -4.57 55.91 2.13
N PRO A 66 -5.87 56.27 2.31
CA PRO A 66 -6.41 56.45 3.66
C PRO A 66 -6.52 55.14 4.44
N GLN A 67 -6.77 54.01 3.76
CA GLN A 67 -6.79 52.70 4.41
C GLN A 67 -5.43 52.36 5.02
N ALA A 68 -4.36 52.58 4.26
CA ALA A 68 -3.01 52.25 4.65
C ALA A 68 -2.55 53.06 5.88
N MET A 69 -2.82 54.36 5.88
CA MET A 69 -2.56 55.22 7.05
C MET A 69 -3.36 54.76 8.28
N ALA A 70 -4.64 54.42 8.10
CA ALA A 70 -5.50 53.94 9.17
C ALA A 70 -4.99 52.62 9.76
N TYR A 71 -4.52 51.70 8.91
CA TYR A 71 -4.01 50.40 9.33
C TYR A 71 -2.62 50.47 9.96
N ALA A 72 -1.76 51.43 9.58
CA ALA A 72 -0.50 51.65 10.30
C ALA A 72 -0.75 52.08 11.75
N LEU A 73 -1.77 52.92 11.99
CA LEU A 73 -2.17 53.32 13.34
C LEU A 73 -2.69 52.14 14.18
N LEU A 74 -3.33 51.14 13.56
CA LEU A 74 -3.70 49.88 14.23
C LEU A 74 -2.47 49.07 14.66
N ALA A 75 -1.40 49.10 13.85
CA ALA A 75 -0.12 48.46 14.14
C ALA A 75 0.76 49.25 15.12
N THR A 76 0.25 50.34 15.72
CA THR A 76 1.01 51.26 16.58
C THR A 76 2.19 51.96 15.88
N LEU A 77 2.13 52.05 14.55
CA LEU A 77 3.15 52.71 13.74
C LEU A 77 2.67 54.08 13.24
N PRO A 78 3.60 54.99 12.94
CA PRO A 78 3.29 56.23 12.24
C PRO A 78 2.59 55.95 10.88
N PRO A 79 1.68 56.83 10.42
CA PRO A 79 0.86 56.59 9.22
C PRO A 79 1.63 56.36 7.91
N ASP A 80 2.83 56.93 7.79
CA ASP A 80 3.71 56.78 6.63
C ASP A 80 4.20 55.34 6.44
N PHE A 81 4.40 54.58 7.52
CA PHE A 81 4.71 53.14 7.44
C PHE A 81 3.66 52.36 6.64
N GLY A 82 2.40 52.77 6.72
CA GLY A 82 1.33 52.15 5.94
C GLY A 82 1.45 52.44 4.43
N LEU A 83 1.84 53.67 4.08
CA LEU A 83 2.08 54.08 2.70
C LEU A 83 3.30 53.36 2.11
N TYR A 84 4.40 53.24 2.87
CA TYR A 84 5.59 52.47 2.45
C TYR A 84 5.25 51.00 2.20
N THR A 85 4.51 50.38 3.13
CA THR A 85 4.10 48.97 3.05
C THR A 85 3.21 48.70 1.83
N SER A 86 2.23 49.57 1.60
CA SER A 86 1.32 49.43 0.46
C SER A 86 2.04 49.68 -0.87
N PHE A 87 3.00 50.61 -0.90
CA PHE A 87 3.85 50.84 -2.08
C PHE A 87 4.70 49.61 -2.39
N ALA A 88 5.38 49.04 -1.40
CA ALA A 88 6.20 47.85 -1.56
C ALA A 88 5.39 46.67 -2.11
N GLY A 89 4.22 46.41 -1.53
CA GLY A 89 3.29 45.37 -2.00
C GLY A 89 2.86 45.58 -3.45
N ALA A 90 2.37 46.76 -3.79
CA ALA A 90 1.91 47.09 -5.13
C ALA A 90 3.03 47.05 -6.19
N ALA A 91 4.25 47.51 -5.84
CA ALA A 91 5.40 47.57 -6.73
C ALA A 91 6.00 46.19 -7.04
N THR A 92 5.90 45.25 -6.11
CA THR A 92 6.48 43.90 -6.22
C THR A 92 5.51 42.86 -6.76
N TYR A 93 4.22 42.99 -6.45
CA TYR A 93 3.23 41.96 -6.76
C TYR A 93 3.10 41.65 -8.26
N TRP A 94 3.16 42.66 -9.13
CA TRP A 94 2.94 42.45 -10.57
C TRP A 94 4.00 41.55 -11.24
N LEU A 95 5.18 41.40 -10.63
CA LEU A 95 6.26 40.54 -11.13
C LEU A 95 5.99 39.06 -10.86
N PHE A 96 5.54 38.76 -9.63
CA PHE A 96 5.48 37.39 -9.10
C PHE A 96 4.04 36.86 -8.99
N GLY A 97 3.03 37.72 -8.91
CA GLY A 97 1.63 37.34 -8.73
C GLY A 97 1.01 36.68 -9.95
N THR A 98 0.08 35.76 -9.71
CA THR A 98 -0.74 35.10 -10.74
C THR A 98 -2.14 35.68 -10.83
N SER A 99 -2.67 36.20 -9.72
CA SER A 99 -3.98 36.84 -9.67
C SER A 99 -3.92 38.30 -10.13
N LYS A 100 -4.82 38.67 -11.05
CA LYS A 100 -4.94 40.05 -11.55
C LYS A 100 -5.78 40.96 -10.65
N ASP A 101 -6.58 40.38 -9.75
CA ASP A 101 -7.57 41.12 -8.95
C ASP A 101 -7.07 41.46 -7.54
N ILE A 102 -5.94 40.90 -7.10
CA ILE A 102 -5.39 41.12 -5.77
C ILE A 102 -4.63 42.44 -5.68
N VAL A 103 -4.80 43.10 -4.54
CA VAL A 103 -3.97 44.21 -4.09
C VAL A 103 -3.24 43.80 -2.82
N ILE A 104 -1.91 43.72 -2.89
CA ILE A 104 -1.05 43.52 -1.72
C ILE A 104 -0.76 44.88 -1.07
N GLY A 105 -0.94 44.95 0.24
CA GLY A 105 -0.58 46.10 1.04
C GLY A 105 -0.89 45.86 2.52
N THR A 106 -1.13 46.93 3.26
CA THR A 106 -1.56 46.82 4.66
C THR A 106 -2.99 46.32 4.76
N THR A 107 -3.28 45.45 5.73
CA THR A 107 -4.65 45.04 6.07
C THR A 107 -4.94 45.29 7.54
N ALA A 108 -6.22 45.45 7.88
CA ALA A 108 -6.65 45.71 9.25
C ALA A 108 -6.24 44.57 10.20
N VAL A 109 -6.41 43.32 9.74
CA VAL A 109 -6.10 42.11 10.52
C VAL A 109 -4.59 41.94 10.68
N GLY A 110 -3.82 42.05 9.59
CA GLY A 110 -2.37 41.96 9.64
C GLY A 110 -1.75 43.04 10.54
N SER A 111 -2.24 44.28 10.44
CA SER A 111 -1.80 45.37 11.31
C SER A 111 -2.12 45.14 12.78
N LEU A 112 -3.30 44.61 13.11
CA LEU A 112 -3.67 44.33 14.49
C LEU A 112 -2.73 43.30 15.11
N LEU A 113 -2.42 42.21 14.39
CA LEU A 113 -1.49 41.17 14.84
C LEU A 113 -0.06 41.73 15.01
N VAL A 114 0.40 42.57 14.09
CA VAL A 114 1.71 43.24 14.24
C VAL A 114 1.72 44.13 15.50
N GLY A 115 0.64 44.87 15.77
CA GLY A 115 0.49 45.67 17.00
C GLY A 115 0.48 44.82 18.29
N GLU A 116 -0.12 43.64 18.24
CA GLU A 116 -0.12 42.67 19.36
C GLU A 116 1.29 42.13 19.63
N VAL A 117 2.04 41.75 18.58
CA VAL A 117 3.44 41.32 18.73
C VAL A 117 4.33 42.44 19.25
N ILE A 118 4.16 43.67 18.74
CA ILE A 118 4.90 44.84 19.27
C ILE A 118 4.63 45.02 20.76
N SER A 119 3.37 44.89 21.19
CA SER A 119 2.98 45.02 22.59
C SER A 119 3.60 43.92 23.45
N HIS A 120 3.56 42.67 22.99
CA HIS A 120 4.17 41.53 23.69
C HIS A 120 5.69 41.66 23.84
N VAL A 121 6.38 42.16 22.80
CA VAL A 121 7.82 42.41 22.87
C VAL A 121 8.15 43.55 23.83
N HIS A 122 7.35 44.62 23.86
CA HIS A 122 7.53 45.72 24.81
C HIS A 122 7.32 45.28 26.27
N GLU A 123 6.38 44.38 26.53
CA GLU A 123 6.17 43.80 27.87
C GLU A 123 7.33 42.89 28.29
N SER A 124 7.89 42.13 27.34
CA SER A 124 8.99 41.20 27.59
C SER A 124 10.36 41.89 27.72
N ARG A 125 10.59 42.96 26.95
CA ARG A 125 11.84 43.72 26.89
C ARG A 125 11.50 45.23 26.84
N PRO A 126 11.20 45.84 28.00
CA PRO A 126 10.84 47.26 28.06
C PRO A 126 11.92 48.16 27.45
N ASP A 127 11.49 49.14 26.65
CA ASP A 127 12.30 50.25 26.09
C ASP A 127 13.60 49.88 25.35
N THR A 128 13.76 48.62 24.95
CA THR A 128 14.99 48.15 24.28
C THR A 128 14.95 48.33 22.76
N TYR A 129 13.77 48.26 22.15
CA TYR A 129 13.57 48.26 20.70
C TYR A 129 12.43 49.21 20.32
N THR A 130 12.54 49.84 19.15
CA THR A 130 11.45 50.67 18.63
C THR A 130 10.35 49.82 17.98
N SER A 131 9.10 50.29 17.98
CA SER A 131 7.99 49.60 17.31
C SER A 131 8.26 49.34 15.82
N ALA A 132 8.97 50.26 15.15
CA ALA A 132 9.36 50.13 13.75
C ALA A 132 10.40 49.02 13.54
N GLU A 133 11.41 48.91 14.41
CA GLU A 133 12.41 47.83 14.36
C GLU A 133 11.77 46.45 14.54
N ILE A 134 10.85 46.33 15.50
CA ILE A 134 10.12 45.07 15.75
C ILE A 134 9.28 44.70 14.52
N ALA A 135 8.51 45.65 13.99
CA ALA A 135 7.65 45.41 12.83
C ALA A 135 8.44 45.08 11.55
N GLY A 136 9.56 45.76 11.31
CA GLY A 136 10.45 45.51 10.19
C GLY A 136 11.12 44.14 10.28
N THR A 137 11.62 43.77 11.46
CA THR A 137 12.25 42.46 11.72
C THR A 137 11.24 41.32 11.53
N LEU A 138 10.04 41.47 12.10
CA LEU A 138 8.94 40.52 11.95
C LEU A 138 8.54 40.34 10.48
N SER A 139 8.39 41.44 9.74
CA SER A 139 8.09 41.39 8.30
C SER A 139 9.18 40.68 7.50
N PHE A 140 10.45 40.99 7.78
CA PHE A 140 11.58 40.38 7.07
C PHE A 140 11.66 38.87 7.33
N MET A 141 11.53 38.44 8.59
CA MET A 141 11.55 37.03 8.99
C MET A 141 10.38 36.25 8.39
N THR A 142 9.16 36.76 8.53
CA THR A 142 7.97 36.13 7.94
C THR A 142 8.07 36.11 6.42
N GLY A 143 8.62 37.16 5.80
CA GLY A 143 8.89 37.24 4.37
C GLY A 143 9.84 36.14 3.86
N ILE A 144 10.95 35.88 4.55
CA ILE A 144 11.88 34.79 4.21
C ILE A 144 11.19 33.43 4.29
N ILE A 145 10.43 33.18 5.36
CA ILE A 145 9.74 31.91 5.54
C ILE A 145 8.70 31.70 4.43
N LEU A 146 7.90 32.72 4.13
CA LEU A 146 6.93 32.69 3.03
C LEU A 146 7.61 32.49 1.67
N PHE A 147 8.69 33.22 1.40
CA PHE A 147 9.45 33.09 0.16
C PHE A 147 9.99 31.66 0.00
N ALA A 148 10.56 31.07 1.05
CA ALA A 148 11.04 29.69 1.05
C ALA A 148 9.90 28.68 0.85
N MET A 149 8.76 28.86 1.53
CA MET A 149 7.58 28.00 1.34
C MET A 149 7.05 28.04 -0.09
N GLY A 150 7.01 29.22 -0.71
CA GLY A 150 6.63 29.39 -2.10
C GLY A 150 7.63 28.75 -3.07
N LEU A 151 8.93 28.94 -2.83
CA LEU A 151 10.02 28.37 -3.63
C LEU A 151 10.03 26.83 -3.60
N PHE A 152 9.79 26.22 -2.43
CA PHE A 152 9.65 24.76 -2.27
C PHE A 152 8.28 24.22 -2.71
N ARG A 153 7.42 25.07 -3.31
CA ARG A 153 6.05 24.73 -3.74
C ARG A 153 5.19 24.09 -2.65
N LEU A 154 5.34 24.54 -1.40
CA LEU A 154 4.58 24.05 -0.25
C LEU A 154 3.17 24.66 -0.15
N GLY A 155 2.63 25.23 -1.23
CA GLY A 155 1.29 25.81 -1.26
C GLY A 155 0.15 24.83 -0.96
N TRP A 156 0.41 23.52 -1.06
CA TRP A 156 -0.54 22.48 -0.68
C TRP A 156 -0.81 22.46 0.84
N LEU A 157 0.14 22.88 1.68
CA LEU A 157 -0.04 22.95 3.15
C LEU A 157 -1.18 23.89 3.54
N VAL A 158 -1.45 24.90 2.72
CA VAL A 158 -2.53 25.87 2.96
C VAL A 158 -3.89 25.22 2.80
N GLU A 159 -4.00 24.19 1.95
CA GLU A 159 -5.24 23.47 1.72
C GLU A 159 -5.62 22.58 2.91
N VAL A 160 -4.69 22.34 3.83
CA VAL A 160 -4.93 21.62 5.10
C VAL A 160 -5.77 22.48 6.07
N ILE A 161 -5.74 23.81 5.95
CA ILE A 161 -6.47 24.71 6.85
C ILE A 161 -7.94 24.80 6.41
N PRO A 162 -8.90 24.32 7.23
CA PRO A 162 -10.30 24.35 6.85
C PRO A 162 -10.86 25.77 6.81
N TYR A 163 -11.89 25.99 5.99
CA TYR A 163 -12.53 27.30 5.85
C TYR A 163 -13.17 27.84 7.15
N ILE A 164 -13.62 26.94 8.04
CA ILE A 164 -14.38 27.29 9.24
C ILE A 164 -13.55 28.08 10.27
N PRO A 165 -12.34 27.64 10.69
CA PRO A 165 -11.42 28.43 11.48
C PRO A 165 -11.16 29.84 10.91
N VAL A 166 -10.96 29.94 9.60
CA VAL A 166 -10.71 31.22 8.90
C VAL A 166 -11.92 32.15 9.03
N SER A 167 -13.13 31.64 8.78
CA SER A 167 -14.36 32.42 8.91
C SER A 167 -14.62 32.88 10.35
N ALA A 168 -14.34 32.02 11.35
CA ALA A 168 -14.46 32.36 12.76
C ALA A 168 -13.47 33.46 13.16
N PHE A 169 -12.21 33.29 12.76
CA PHE A 169 -11.14 34.25 13.01
C PHE A 169 -11.43 35.61 12.37
N ILE A 170 -11.79 35.67 11.09
CA ILE A 170 -12.13 36.94 10.42
C ILE A 170 -13.29 37.64 11.13
N THR A 171 -14.30 36.89 11.57
CA THR A 171 -15.45 37.44 12.30
C THR A 171 -15.03 38.01 13.65
N ALA A 172 -14.22 37.27 14.42
CA ALA A 172 -13.71 37.71 15.71
C ALA A 172 -12.76 38.91 15.60
N ALA A 173 -11.81 38.87 14.65
CA ALA A 173 -10.92 39.97 14.34
C ALA A 173 -11.73 41.20 13.92
N SER A 174 -12.79 41.02 13.15
CA SER A 174 -13.65 42.12 12.72
C SER A 174 -14.34 42.82 13.89
N ILE A 175 -14.92 42.04 14.81
CA ILE A 175 -15.54 42.56 16.03
C ILE A 175 -14.49 43.22 16.94
N SER A 176 -13.31 42.60 17.09
CA SER A 176 -12.18 43.14 17.85
C SER A 176 -11.75 44.51 17.35
N ILE A 177 -11.55 44.66 16.03
CA ILE A 177 -11.19 45.94 15.42
C ILE A 177 -12.31 46.97 15.64
N MET A 178 -13.58 46.59 15.52
CA MET A 178 -14.69 47.50 15.80
C MET A 178 -14.67 48.00 17.26
N CYS A 179 -14.42 47.12 18.23
CA CYS A 179 -14.30 47.48 19.64
C CYS A 179 -13.11 48.42 19.91
N THR A 180 -11.94 48.16 19.32
CA THR A 180 -10.74 48.99 19.52
C THR A 180 -10.82 50.35 18.82
N GLN A 181 -11.59 50.46 17.74
CA GLN A 181 -11.80 51.73 17.03
C GLN A 181 -12.92 52.59 17.63
N LEU A 182 -13.84 52.00 18.39
CA LEU A 182 -14.95 52.72 19.03
C LEU A 182 -14.50 53.90 19.93
N PRO A 183 -13.51 53.77 20.84
CA PRO A 183 -13.05 54.90 21.65
C PRO A 183 -12.35 55.99 20.82
N VAL A 184 -11.69 55.62 19.71
CA VAL A 184 -11.07 56.58 18.79
C VAL A 184 -12.13 57.38 18.04
N LEU A 185 -13.16 56.70 17.54
CA LEU A 185 -14.32 57.30 16.87
C LEU A 185 -15.04 58.31 17.78
N LEU A 186 -15.18 57.98 19.07
CA LEU A 186 -15.91 58.80 20.05
C LEU A 186 -15.09 59.92 20.72
N GLY A 187 -13.78 59.99 20.50
CA GLY A 187 -12.95 61.01 21.15
C GLY A 187 -12.53 60.71 22.59
N ILE A 188 -12.74 59.49 23.08
CA ILE A 188 -12.54 59.13 24.48
C ILE A 188 -11.03 58.95 24.76
N HIS A 189 -10.58 59.43 25.93
CA HIS A 189 -9.20 59.29 26.41
C HIS A 189 -9.11 58.23 27.53
N GLY A 190 -7.93 57.63 27.70
CA GLY A 190 -7.64 56.72 28.82
C GLY A 190 -8.19 55.30 28.68
N VAL A 191 -8.78 54.95 27.53
CA VAL A 191 -9.16 53.56 27.22
C VAL A 191 -7.95 52.84 26.64
N ASN A 192 -7.51 51.77 27.29
CA ASN A 192 -6.46 50.91 26.77
C ASN A 192 -7.03 50.07 25.61
N THR A 193 -6.76 50.46 24.37
CA THR A 193 -7.21 49.74 23.17
C THR A 193 -6.46 48.42 22.93
N ARG A 194 -5.55 48.04 23.85
CA ARG A 194 -4.73 46.82 23.78
C ARG A 194 -5.30 45.66 24.59
N GLU A 195 -6.28 45.93 25.45
CA GLU A 195 -6.96 44.89 26.19
C GLU A 195 -7.85 44.04 25.28
N GLU A 196 -8.30 42.91 25.82
CA GLU A 196 -9.22 42.01 25.14
C GLU A 196 -10.50 42.76 24.73
N PRO A 197 -11.08 42.47 23.55
CA PRO A 197 -12.14 43.28 22.94
C PRO A 197 -13.31 43.61 23.86
N TYR A 198 -13.71 42.66 24.70
CA TYR A 198 -14.81 42.84 25.65
C TYR A 198 -14.48 43.87 26.74
N LYS A 199 -13.23 43.93 27.23
CA LYS A 199 -12.80 44.93 28.22
C LYS A 199 -12.72 46.32 27.60
N VAL A 200 -12.24 46.42 26.36
CA VAL A 200 -12.24 47.67 25.58
C VAL A 200 -13.66 48.18 25.37
N PHE A 201 -14.60 47.28 25.03
CA PHE A 201 -16.00 47.64 24.89
C PHE A 201 -16.61 48.12 26.21
N ILE A 202 -16.41 47.39 27.31
CA ILE A 202 -16.92 47.76 28.64
C ILE A 202 -16.33 49.10 29.11
N SER A 203 -15.03 49.30 28.98
CA SER A 203 -14.36 50.56 29.36
C SER A 203 -14.82 51.75 28.51
N THR A 204 -15.03 51.54 27.21
CA THR A 204 -15.61 52.55 26.32
C THR A 204 -17.03 52.93 26.75
N MET A 205 -17.86 51.94 27.10
CA MET A 205 -19.22 52.19 27.60
C MET A 205 -19.25 52.88 28.96
N LYS A 206 -18.29 52.59 29.85
CA LYS A 206 -18.15 53.30 31.14
C LYS A 206 -17.73 54.76 30.97
N ASN A 207 -16.85 55.04 30.00
CA ASN A 207 -16.30 56.37 29.73
C ASN A 207 -17.10 57.19 28.69
N LEU A 208 -18.35 56.80 28.41
CA LEU A 208 -19.17 57.42 27.36
C LEU A 208 -19.47 58.91 27.63
N GLY A 209 -19.51 59.32 28.91
CA GLY A 209 -19.64 60.73 29.30
C GLY A 209 -18.43 61.60 28.94
N GLY A 210 -17.27 61.00 28.64
CA GLY A 210 -16.04 61.69 28.22
C GLY A 210 -15.91 61.91 26.70
N THR A 211 -17.02 61.85 25.97
CA THR A 211 -17.06 62.04 24.51
C THR A 211 -16.71 63.47 24.12
N LYS A 212 -15.91 63.62 23.05
CA LYS A 212 -15.44 64.91 22.54
C LYS A 212 -16.05 65.24 21.17
N LEU A 213 -15.72 66.41 20.63
CA LEU A 213 -16.12 66.82 19.27
C LEU A 213 -15.67 65.84 18.17
N ASP A 214 -14.66 65.01 18.45
CA ASP A 214 -14.27 63.87 17.60
C ASP A 214 -15.47 62.97 17.25
N ALA A 215 -16.39 62.72 18.20
CA ALA A 215 -17.57 61.89 17.99
C ALA A 215 -18.47 62.42 16.87
N ALA A 216 -18.61 63.75 16.76
CA ALA A 216 -19.42 64.36 15.71
C ALA A 216 -18.82 64.05 14.32
N ILE A 217 -17.49 64.08 14.18
CA ILE A 217 -16.80 63.75 12.93
C ILE A 217 -16.87 62.25 12.65
N GLY A 218 -16.52 61.41 13.62
CA GLY A 218 -16.48 59.96 13.45
C GLY A 218 -17.84 59.36 13.12
N ILE A 219 -18.88 59.71 13.89
CA ILE A 219 -20.24 59.18 13.70
C ILE A 219 -20.83 59.67 12.38
N THR A 220 -20.72 60.97 12.07
CA THR A 220 -21.25 61.48 10.79
C THR A 220 -20.52 60.87 9.59
N CYS A 221 -19.20 60.63 9.69
CA CYS A 221 -18.43 59.96 8.66
C CYS A 221 -18.88 58.51 8.46
N LEU A 222 -19.08 57.77 9.56
CA LEU A 222 -19.57 56.40 9.51
C LEU A 222 -20.98 56.31 8.90
N VAL A 223 -21.89 57.20 9.30
CA VAL A 223 -23.24 57.30 8.74
C VAL A 223 -23.20 57.64 7.26
N LEU A 224 -22.35 58.59 6.84
CA LEU A 224 -22.18 58.94 5.43
C LEU A 224 -21.72 57.73 4.59
N LEU A 225 -20.76 56.96 5.10
CA LEU A 225 -20.24 55.78 4.41
C LEU A 225 -21.29 54.67 4.24
N GLU A 226 -22.05 54.35 5.29
CA GLU A 226 -23.13 53.36 5.21
C GLU A 226 -24.31 53.84 4.36
N LEU A 227 -24.69 55.11 4.47
CA LEU A 227 -25.73 55.71 3.63
C LEU A 227 -25.32 55.69 2.16
N ALA A 228 -24.09 56.09 1.84
CA ALA A 228 -23.57 56.05 0.48
C ALA A 228 -23.57 54.62 -0.07
N LYS A 229 -23.13 53.63 0.71
CA LYS A 229 -23.19 52.20 0.35
C LYS A 229 -24.62 51.77 0.02
N PHE A 230 -25.58 52.07 0.90
CA PHE A 230 -26.98 51.68 0.72
C PHE A 230 -27.61 52.34 -0.51
N VAL A 231 -27.40 53.65 -0.68
CA VAL A 231 -27.93 54.43 -1.82
C VAL A 231 -27.37 53.90 -3.13
N PHE A 232 -26.04 53.74 -3.25
CA PHE A 232 -25.43 53.25 -4.48
C PHE A 232 -25.81 51.80 -4.79
N ALA A 233 -25.94 50.92 -3.79
CA ALA A 233 -26.42 49.55 -4.01
C ALA A 233 -27.87 49.52 -4.52
N LYS A 234 -28.75 50.39 -3.98
CA LYS A 234 -30.13 50.51 -4.45
C LYS A 234 -30.22 51.10 -5.86
N LEU A 235 -29.37 52.07 -6.20
CA LEU A 235 -29.27 52.64 -7.54
C LEU A 235 -28.73 51.62 -8.55
N GLU A 236 -27.75 50.80 -8.15
CA GLU A 236 -27.19 49.72 -8.96
C GLU A 236 -28.28 48.70 -9.33
N ALA A 237 -29.13 48.32 -8.37
CA ALA A 237 -30.25 47.41 -8.59
C ALA A 237 -31.37 48.02 -9.46
N ARG A 238 -31.62 49.33 -9.34
CA ARG A 238 -32.66 50.04 -10.10
C ARG A 238 -32.26 50.35 -11.55
N GLN A 239 -30.98 50.61 -11.81
CA GLN A 239 -30.49 51.04 -13.13
C GLN A 239 -29.40 50.09 -13.67
N PRO A 240 -29.76 48.88 -14.14
CA PRO A 240 -28.79 47.90 -14.64
C PRO A 240 -27.98 48.43 -15.84
N ALA A 241 -28.54 49.30 -16.68
CA ALA A 241 -27.86 49.90 -17.82
C ALA A 241 -26.65 50.78 -17.42
N ARG A 242 -26.65 51.36 -16.22
CA ARG A 242 -25.55 52.20 -15.68
C ARG A 242 -24.81 51.52 -14.53
N LYS A 243 -24.95 50.20 -14.38
CA LYS A 243 -24.38 49.40 -13.29
C LYS A 243 -22.88 49.69 -13.07
N LYS A 244 -22.09 49.74 -14.14
CA LYS A 244 -20.65 49.99 -14.06
C LYS A 244 -20.32 51.36 -13.47
N MET A 245 -21.05 52.40 -13.87
CA MET A 245 -20.87 53.77 -13.36
C MET A 245 -21.20 53.85 -11.87
N TRP A 246 -22.35 53.31 -11.45
CA TRP A 246 -22.75 53.28 -10.04
C TRP A 246 -21.80 52.43 -9.18
N SER A 247 -21.26 51.34 -9.73
CA SER A 247 -20.28 50.50 -9.04
C SER A 247 -18.96 51.24 -8.81
N ILE A 248 -18.46 51.98 -9.80
CA ILE A 248 -17.25 52.81 -9.66
C ILE A 248 -17.48 53.94 -8.65
N MET A 249 -18.63 54.63 -8.71
CA MET A 249 -19.00 55.66 -7.74
C MET A 249 -19.10 55.10 -6.31
N SER A 250 -19.67 53.90 -6.15
CA SER A 250 -19.74 53.20 -4.86
C SER A 250 -18.35 52.88 -4.30
N SER A 251 -17.38 52.53 -5.16
CA SER A 251 -16.01 52.23 -4.76
C SER A 251 -15.23 53.47 -4.31
N LEU A 252 -15.49 54.64 -4.89
CA LEU A 252 -14.84 55.91 -4.53
C LEU A 252 -15.38 56.54 -3.23
N ARG A 253 -16.41 55.97 -2.60
CA ARG A 253 -17.03 56.51 -1.38
C ARG A 253 -16.03 56.72 -0.24
N LEU A 254 -15.04 55.83 -0.12
CA LEU A 254 -14.00 55.89 0.92
C LEU A 254 -13.13 57.13 0.72
N THR A 255 -12.61 57.31 -0.50
CA THR A 255 -11.80 58.48 -0.87
C THR A 255 -12.60 59.77 -0.75
N PHE A 256 -13.85 59.78 -1.22
CA PHE A 256 -14.72 60.97 -1.12
C PHE A 256 -14.98 61.38 0.33
N ALA A 257 -15.33 60.42 1.20
CA ALA A 257 -15.53 60.70 2.62
C ALA A 257 -14.25 61.27 3.26
N MET A 258 -13.09 60.66 2.98
CA MET A 258 -11.82 61.15 3.53
C MET A 258 -11.49 62.56 3.04
N LEU A 259 -11.65 62.86 1.75
CA LEU A 259 -11.43 64.21 1.22
C LEU A 259 -12.39 65.23 1.85
N LEU A 260 -13.68 64.89 1.98
CA LEU A 260 -14.68 65.76 2.58
C LEU A 260 -14.34 66.08 4.04
N TYR A 261 -14.04 65.08 4.86
CA TYR A 261 -13.72 65.31 6.27
C TYR A 261 -12.34 65.95 6.48
N THR A 262 -11.40 65.75 5.56
CA THR A 262 -10.14 66.50 5.54
C THR A 262 -10.38 67.97 5.22
N LEU A 263 -11.25 68.28 4.25
CA LEU A 263 -11.65 69.66 3.94
C LEU A 263 -12.35 70.33 5.13
N VAL A 264 -13.30 69.63 5.76
CA VAL A 264 -13.97 70.13 6.98
C VAL A 264 -12.94 70.39 8.08
N SER A 265 -11.99 69.48 8.26
CA SER A 265 -10.91 69.64 9.24
C SER A 265 -10.00 70.82 8.94
N PHE A 266 -9.59 70.98 7.68
CA PHE A 266 -8.81 72.13 7.24
C PHE A 266 -9.53 73.44 7.52
N LEU A 267 -10.82 73.54 7.18
CA LEU A 267 -11.61 74.75 7.41
C LEU A 267 -11.73 75.11 8.90
N VAL A 268 -11.79 74.11 9.79
CA VAL A 268 -11.92 74.31 11.24
C VAL A 268 -10.57 74.61 11.90
N ASN A 269 -9.49 73.92 11.49
CA ASN A 269 -8.21 73.91 12.20
C ASN A 269 -7.11 74.74 11.53
N ARG A 270 -7.30 75.31 10.32
CA ARG A 270 -6.25 76.06 9.59
C ARG A 270 -5.62 77.23 10.36
N ASN A 271 -6.34 77.82 11.31
CA ASN A 271 -5.88 78.98 12.09
C ASN A 271 -5.38 78.58 13.49
N LEU A 272 -5.36 77.29 13.81
CA LEU A 272 -5.00 76.75 15.13
C LEU A 272 -3.68 75.96 15.03
N LYS A 273 -2.84 76.06 16.06
CA LYS A 273 -1.68 75.18 16.20
C LYS A 273 -2.12 73.76 16.55
N GLU A 274 -1.28 72.76 16.29
CA GLU A 274 -1.58 71.33 16.47
C GLU A 274 -2.17 71.01 17.86
N ASP A 275 -1.54 71.54 18.91
CA ASP A 275 -1.96 71.36 20.32
C ASP A 275 -3.31 72.01 20.68
N GLN A 276 -3.80 72.94 19.85
CA GLN A 276 -5.07 73.65 20.03
C GLN A 276 -6.17 73.16 19.07
N SER A 277 -5.93 72.07 18.36
CA SER A 277 -6.92 71.47 17.46
C SER A 277 -8.20 71.09 18.21
N LYS A 278 -9.37 71.38 17.61
CA LYS A 278 -10.68 71.12 18.26
C LYS A 278 -11.00 69.63 18.40
N PHE A 279 -10.34 68.80 17.61
CA PHE A 279 -10.47 67.34 17.57
C PHE A 279 -9.16 66.76 17.02
N ARG A 280 -8.90 65.48 17.28
CA ARG A 280 -7.61 64.84 17.01
C ARG A 280 -7.36 64.70 15.51
N ILE A 281 -6.32 65.35 15.03
CA ILE A 281 -5.79 65.19 13.67
C ILE A 281 -4.62 64.20 13.63
N VAL A 282 -4.25 63.77 12.44
CA VAL A 282 -3.13 62.82 12.23
C VAL A 282 -1.79 63.47 12.57
N GLY A 283 -1.59 64.74 12.20
CA GLY A 283 -0.36 65.48 12.49
C GLY A 283 0.70 65.35 11.40
N HIS A 284 1.94 65.73 11.72
CA HIS A 284 3.05 65.75 10.77
C HIS A 284 3.37 64.36 10.19
N ILE A 285 3.47 64.28 8.86
CA ILE A 285 3.86 63.07 8.13
C ILE A 285 5.12 63.38 7.33
N ASN A 286 6.13 62.53 7.45
CA ASN A 286 7.39 62.69 6.75
C ASN A 286 7.18 62.59 5.22
N GLN A 287 7.83 63.49 4.48
CA GLN A 287 7.84 63.48 3.02
C GLN A 287 8.93 62.56 2.49
N GLY A 288 8.60 61.72 1.50
CA GLY A 288 9.58 60.80 0.93
C GLY A 288 9.86 59.57 1.80
N PHE A 289 10.75 58.69 1.34
CA PHE A 289 11.16 57.48 2.06
C PHE A 289 12.20 57.79 3.14
N VAL A 290 11.79 58.43 4.23
CA VAL A 290 12.71 58.82 5.33
C VAL A 290 13.20 57.62 6.13
N HIS A 291 12.38 56.58 6.22
CA HIS A 291 12.67 55.35 6.95
C HIS A 291 13.24 54.22 6.07
N ALA A 292 13.66 54.52 4.84
CA ALA A 292 14.35 53.55 3.99
C ALA A 292 15.76 53.29 4.53
N GLY A 293 16.10 52.02 4.69
CA GLY A 293 17.35 51.59 5.28
C GLY A 293 17.41 50.07 5.42
N LEU A 294 18.58 49.54 5.80
CA LEU A 294 18.70 48.12 6.14
C LEU A 294 17.88 47.84 7.41
N PRO A 295 17.03 46.79 7.44
CA PRO A 295 16.35 46.39 8.66
C PRO A 295 17.40 45.96 9.71
N ASP A 296 17.28 46.46 10.94
CA ASP A 296 18.21 46.16 12.03
C ASP A 296 17.93 44.76 12.62
N LEU A 297 18.60 43.75 12.07
CA LEU A 297 18.41 42.34 12.42
C LEU A 297 19.28 41.94 13.62
N LYS A 298 18.92 42.43 14.81
CA LYS A 298 19.58 42.03 16.06
C LYS A 298 19.23 40.57 16.41
N PRO A 299 20.22 39.68 16.66
CA PRO A 299 19.96 38.28 17.02
C PRO A 299 19.02 38.11 18.22
N ASP A 300 19.16 38.99 19.22
CA ASP A 300 18.31 39.00 20.41
C ASP A 300 16.84 39.31 20.07
N LEU A 301 16.59 40.25 19.16
CA LEU A 301 15.24 40.60 18.72
C LEU A 301 14.62 39.45 17.91
N ILE A 302 15.41 38.81 17.04
CA ILE A 302 14.98 37.62 16.29
C ILE A 302 14.53 36.51 17.24
N GLY A 303 15.27 36.27 18.34
CA GLY A 303 14.93 35.26 19.34
C GLY A 303 13.58 35.49 20.04
N VAL A 304 13.18 36.75 20.24
CA VAL A 304 11.89 37.11 20.87
C VAL A 304 10.74 37.14 19.86
N VAL A 305 11.01 37.54 18.61
CA VAL A 305 10.00 37.66 17.55
C VAL A 305 9.68 36.30 16.89
N LEU A 306 10.66 35.40 16.78
CA LEU A 306 10.50 34.11 16.10
C LEU A 306 9.32 33.27 16.64
N PRO A 307 9.12 33.12 17.96
CA PRO A 307 8.01 32.33 18.51
C PRO A 307 6.62 32.90 18.16
N GLN A 308 6.54 34.22 17.92
CA GLN A 308 5.31 34.94 17.59
C GLN A 308 5.00 34.93 16.08
N SER A 309 5.95 34.51 15.24
CA SER A 309 5.81 34.52 13.77
C SER A 309 4.84 33.49 13.17
N PRO A 310 4.64 32.26 13.71
CA PRO A 310 3.81 31.23 13.06
C PRO A 310 2.36 31.66 12.83
N ILE A 311 1.76 32.34 13.82
CA ILE A 311 0.38 32.82 13.73
C ILE A 311 0.21 33.84 12.60
N ILE A 312 1.15 34.77 12.49
CA ILE A 312 1.17 35.79 11.46
C ILE A 312 1.33 35.13 10.09
N ILE A 313 2.28 34.19 9.95
CA ILE A 313 2.51 33.46 8.69
C ILE A 313 1.23 32.75 8.23
N ILE A 314 0.57 32.01 9.14
CA ILE A 314 -0.68 31.32 8.83
C ILE A 314 -1.74 32.29 8.32
N ILE A 315 -1.94 33.42 9.02
CA ILE A 315 -2.94 34.42 8.62
C ILE A 315 -2.58 35.11 7.31
N LEU A 316 -1.34 35.53 7.14
CA LEU A 316 -0.83 36.15 5.92
C LEU A 316 -1.13 35.26 4.70
N ILE A 317 -0.81 33.98 4.79
CA ILE A 317 -1.02 32.97 3.74
C ILE A 317 -2.52 32.76 3.47
N VAL A 318 -3.28 32.46 4.53
CA VAL A 318 -4.69 32.08 4.42
C VAL A 318 -5.53 33.23 3.88
N GLU A 319 -5.34 34.45 4.41
CA GLU A 319 -6.05 35.64 3.97
C GLU A 319 -5.78 35.90 2.47
N HIS A 320 -4.50 35.87 2.09
CA HIS A 320 -4.08 36.12 0.72
C HIS A 320 -4.62 35.08 -0.27
N ILE A 321 -4.43 33.78 0.00
CA ILE A 321 -4.90 32.70 -0.90
C ILE A 321 -6.42 32.62 -0.97
N ALA A 322 -7.13 32.83 0.15
CA ALA A 322 -8.60 32.83 0.14
C ALA A 322 -9.15 33.93 -0.77
N ILE A 323 -8.55 35.13 -0.73
CA ILE A 323 -8.89 36.23 -1.64
C ILE A 323 -8.57 35.84 -3.08
N ALA A 324 -7.36 35.31 -3.32
CA ALA A 324 -6.88 34.98 -4.65
C ALA A 324 -7.79 33.95 -5.33
N LYS A 325 -8.04 32.82 -4.66
CA LYS A 325 -8.91 31.74 -5.15
C LYS A 325 -10.36 32.20 -5.33
N SER A 326 -10.87 33.07 -4.44
CA SER A 326 -12.22 33.61 -4.55
C SER A 326 -12.41 34.45 -5.81
N PHE A 327 -11.46 35.36 -6.11
CA PHE A 327 -11.50 36.17 -7.33
C PHE A 327 -11.19 35.37 -8.60
N GLY A 328 -10.29 34.38 -8.53
CA GLY A 328 -10.01 33.43 -9.61
C GLY A 328 -11.26 32.66 -10.02
N LYS A 329 -11.96 32.06 -9.04
CA LYS A 329 -13.23 31.35 -9.26
C LYS A 329 -14.32 32.26 -9.82
N LYS A 330 -14.39 33.51 -9.37
CA LYS A 330 -15.39 34.49 -9.84
C LYS A 330 -15.18 34.89 -11.31
N HIS A 331 -13.94 34.94 -11.78
CA HIS A 331 -13.61 35.40 -13.14
C HIS A 331 -13.12 34.30 -14.08
N GLY A 332 -13.06 33.05 -13.62
CA GLY A 332 -12.69 31.89 -14.44
C GLY A 332 -11.19 31.81 -14.77
N TYR A 333 -10.30 32.20 -13.85
CA TYR A 333 -8.86 31.95 -13.97
C TYR A 333 -8.33 31.16 -12.79
N GLU A 334 -7.25 30.41 -13.04
CA GLU A 334 -6.57 29.62 -12.02
C GLU A 334 -5.52 30.46 -11.30
N VAL A 335 -5.38 30.22 -9.99
CA VAL A 335 -4.41 30.87 -9.12
C VAL A 335 -3.49 29.78 -8.58
N ALA A 336 -2.18 29.97 -8.73
CA ALA A 336 -1.20 29.04 -8.20
C ALA A 336 -0.83 29.42 -6.75
N PRO A 337 -1.23 28.63 -5.72
CA PRO A 337 -1.04 29.03 -4.32
C PRO A 337 0.42 29.25 -3.93
N SER A 338 1.31 28.35 -4.36
CA SER A 338 2.75 28.47 -4.09
C SER A 338 3.36 29.75 -4.64
N GLN A 339 2.89 30.18 -5.82
CA GLN A 339 3.38 31.38 -6.50
C GLN A 339 2.87 32.66 -5.82
N GLU A 340 1.61 32.67 -5.37
CA GLU A 340 1.06 33.76 -4.55
C GLU A 340 1.80 33.91 -3.22
N ILE A 341 2.11 32.79 -2.53
CA ILE A 341 2.90 32.80 -1.28
C ILE A 341 4.29 33.38 -1.53
N MET A 342 4.95 33.01 -2.63
CA MET A 342 6.25 33.56 -3.00
C MET A 342 6.16 35.07 -3.30
N ALA A 343 5.13 35.51 -4.03
CA ALA A 343 4.92 36.92 -4.33
C ALA A 343 4.73 37.76 -3.06
N GLN A 344 3.94 37.24 -2.11
CA GLN A 344 3.74 37.85 -0.81
C GLN A 344 5.01 37.84 0.05
N GLY A 345 5.75 36.73 0.06
CA GLY A 345 7.04 36.63 0.77
C GLY A 345 8.05 37.65 0.25
N THR A 346 8.14 37.81 -1.07
CA THR A 346 9.02 38.80 -1.71
C THR A 346 8.64 40.23 -1.32
N ALA A 347 7.34 40.55 -1.29
CA ALA A 347 6.85 41.85 -0.83
C ALA A 347 7.22 42.12 0.63
N ASN A 348 7.15 41.11 1.50
CA ASN A 348 7.50 41.20 2.92
C ASN A 348 9.01 41.24 3.20
N ILE A 349 9.84 40.71 2.29
CA ILE A 349 11.30 40.87 2.32
C ILE A 349 11.68 42.28 1.91
N ILE A 350 11.10 42.81 0.84
CA ILE A 350 11.46 44.13 0.27
C ILE A 350 10.87 45.27 1.11
N GLY A 351 9.66 45.10 1.67
CA GLY A 351 8.95 46.13 2.44
C GLY A 351 9.80 46.81 3.52
N PRO A 352 10.45 46.05 4.43
CA PRO A 352 11.31 46.59 5.48
C PRO A 352 12.45 47.48 4.99
N PHE A 353 13.01 47.23 3.80
CA PHE A 353 14.07 48.09 3.23
C PHE A 353 13.56 49.49 2.87
N LEU A 354 12.26 49.63 2.63
CA LEU A 354 11.59 50.89 2.32
C LEU A 354 10.95 51.53 3.56
N GLY A 355 11.15 50.96 4.76
CA GLY A 355 10.47 51.36 5.99
C GLY A 355 9.05 50.79 6.12
N GLY A 356 8.68 49.79 5.32
CA GLY A 356 7.41 49.08 5.46
C GLY A 356 7.44 47.97 6.51
N TYR A 357 6.27 47.46 6.85
CA TYR A 357 6.06 46.28 7.70
C TYR A 357 5.29 45.21 6.93
N SER A 358 4.82 44.18 7.63
CA SER A 358 4.14 43.03 7.03
C SER A 358 2.92 43.44 6.18
N CYS A 359 2.89 42.96 4.93
CA CYS A 359 1.84 43.15 3.95
C CYS A 359 1.15 41.83 3.57
N THR A 360 -0.11 41.93 3.14
CA THR A 360 -0.93 40.80 2.66
C THR A 360 -1.99 41.29 1.66
N GLY A 361 -2.74 40.36 1.09
CA GLY A 361 -3.85 40.68 0.20
C GLY A 361 -4.99 41.35 0.95
N SER A 362 -5.47 42.51 0.49
CA SER A 362 -6.59 43.23 1.10
C SER A 362 -7.91 42.90 0.40
N PHE A 363 -8.89 42.33 1.11
CA PHE A 363 -10.21 42.00 0.54
C PHE A 363 -10.91 43.26 0.00
N GLY A 364 -10.91 44.35 0.77
CA GLY A 364 -11.57 45.60 0.40
C GLY A 364 -10.95 46.25 -0.84
N ALA A 365 -9.62 46.37 -0.88
CA ALA A 365 -8.91 46.96 -2.02
C ALA A 365 -9.01 46.07 -3.27
N SER A 366 -8.86 44.75 -3.13
CA SER A 366 -9.01 43.79 -4.23
C SER A 366 -10.43 43.81 -4.83
N ALA A 367 -11.46 43.96 -3.98
CA ALA A 367 -12.84 44.12 -4.46
C ALA A 367 -13.05 45.41 -5.27
N VAL A 368 -12.39 46.50 -4.89
CA VAL A 368 -12.41 47.76 -5.66
C VAL A 368 -11.68 47.60 -6.99
N LEU A 369 -10.48 47.02 -6.97
CA LEU A 369 -9.69 46.78 -8.18
C LEU A 369 -10.45 45.89 -9.18
N SER A 370 -11.04 44.80 -8.68
CA SER A 370 -11.84 43.88 -9.48
C SER A 370 -13.09 44.55 -10.07
N LYS A 371 -13.81 45.36 -9.28
CA LYS A 371 -14.96 46.14 -9.76
C LYS A 371 -14.60 47.20 -10.79
N ALA A 372 -13.40 47.79 -10.68
CA ALA A 372 -12.90 48.75 -11.67
C ALA A 372 -12.63 48.10 -13.04
N GLY A 373 -12.55 46.77 -13.10
CA GLY A 373 -12.46 46.00 -14.34
C GLY A 373 -11.02 45.71 -14.77
N VAL A 374 -10.13 45.49 -13.80
CA VAL A 374 -8.72 45.13 -14.00
C VAL A 374 -8.54 43.96 -14.97
N LYS A 375 -7.53 44.08 -15.82
CA LYS A 375 -7.18 43.10 -16.86
C LYS A 375 -5.92 42.34 -16.50
N THR A 376 -4.92 42.97 -15.89
CA THR A 376 -3.66 42.31 -15.50
C THR A 376 -3.15 42.79 -14.15
N PRO A 377 -2.22 42.02 -13.52
CA PRO A 377 -1.54 42.46 -12.29
C PRO A 377 -0.78 43.79 -12.42
N MET A 378 -0.52 44.27 -13.66
CA MET A 378 0.16 45.54 -13.92
C MET A 378 -0.59 46.75 -13.34
N ALA A 379 -1.89 46.64 -13.05
CA ALA A 379 -2.64 47.66 -12.32
C ALA A 379 -2.01 48.02 -10.96
N GLY A 380 -1.30 47.07 -10.33
CA GLY A 380 -0.52 47.33 -9.11
C GLY A 380 0.56 48.39 -9.29
N LEU A 381 1.21 48.46 -10.46
CA LEU A 381 2.24 49.46 -10.73
C LEU A 381 1.66 50.89 -10.78
N PHE A 382 0.46 51.06 -11.37
CA PHE A 382 -0.24 52.35 -11.37
C PHE A 382 -0.72 52.73 -9.96
N SER A 383 -1.08 51.75 -9.13
CA SER A 383 -1.40 51.97 -7.73
C SER A 383 -0.15 52.41 -6.94
N ALA A 384 1.00 51.76 -7.17
CA ALA A 384 2.29 52.14 -6.60
C ALA A 384 2.70 53.57 -7.01
N PHE A 385 2.47 53.94 -8.27
CA PHE A 385 2.68 55.31 -8.74
C PHE A 385 1.82 56.33 -7.98
N MET A 386 0.53 56.03 -7.73
CA MET A 386 -0.33 56.90 -6.92
C MET A 386 0.11 57.00 -5.46
N LEU A 387 0.59 55.91 -4.88
CA LEU A 387 1.12 55.91 -3.52
C LEU A 387 2.42 56.73 -3.43
N LEU A 388 3.29 56.61 -4.43
CA LEU A 388 4.50 57.43 -4.54
C LEU A 388 4.16 58.91 -4.66
N LEU A 389 3.20 59.27 -5.54
CA LEU A 389 2.72 60.64 -5.66
C LEU A 389 2.14 61.16 -4.34
N ALA A 390 1.37 60.34 -3.63
CA ALA A 390 0.81 60.70 -2.34
C ALA A 390 1.87 61.01 -1.28
N LEU A 391 2.93 60.21 -1.24
CA LEU A 391 4.02 60.31 -0.29
C LEU A 391 4.88 61.58 -0.47
N TYR A 392 4.98 62.09 -1.70
CA TYR A 392 5.73 63.31 -2.00
C TYR A 392 4.86 64.58 -2.10
N ALA A 393 3.64 64.48 -2.63
CA ALA A 393 2.83 65.65 -2.95
C ALA A 393 1.64 65.89 -2.00
N LEU A 394 1.10 64.85 -1.34
CA LEU A 394 -0.16 64.93 -0.59
C LEU A 394 0.01 64.93 0.94
N THR A 395 1.23 64.84 1.47
CA THR A 395 1.49 64.81 2.92
C THR A 395 0.95 66.04 3.67
N GLY A 396 1.02 67.23 3.06
CA GLY A 396 0.44 68.44 3.63
C GLY A 396 -1.09 68.40 3.75
N VAL A 397 -1.77 67.67 2.85
CA VAL A 397 -3.22 67.42 2.95
C VAL A 397 -3.50 66.39 4.04
N PHE A 398 -2.66 65.36 4.15
CA PHE A 398 -2.83 64.29 5.14
C PHE A 398 -2.67 64.77 6.58
N TYR A 399 -1.90 65.84 6.82
CA TYR A 399 -1.79 66.49 8.13
C TYR A 399 -3.15 66.79 8.78
N PHE A 400 -4.11 67.27 7.98
CA PHE A 400 -5.43 67.68 8.48
C PHE A 400 -6.43 66.53 8.63
N ILE A 401 -6.07 65.28 8.33
CA ILE A 401 -7.02 64.16 8.43
C ILE A 401 -7.47 63.98 9.89
N PRO A 402 -8.78 63.96 10.18
CA PRO A 402 -9.27 63.63 11.52
C PRO A 402 -9.08 62.14 11.83
N ARG A 403 -8.49 61.83 13.00
CA ARG A 403 -8.37 60.45 13.49
C ARG A 403 -9.72 59.76 13.68
N ALA A 404 -10.75 60.51 14.08
CA ALA A 404 -12.11 59.99 14.21
C ALA A 404 -12.72 59.55 12.87
N ALA A 405 -12.39 60.24 11.77
CA ALA A 405 -12.84 59.86 10.43
C ALA A 405 -12.15 58.56 9.96
N LEU A 406 -10.85 58.40 10.25
CA LEU A 406 -10.12 57.14 9.99
C LEU A 406 -10.70 55.96 10.78
N ALA A 407 -11.04 56.17 12.06
CA ALA A 407 -11.71 55.14 12.87
C ALA A 407 -13.07 54.73 12.27
N GLY A 408 -13.87 55.71 11.82
CA GLY A 408 -15.14 55.46 11.11
C GLY A 408 -14.95 54.69 9.81
N LEU A 409 -13.89 55.00 9.05
CA LEU A 409 -13.51 54.28 7.85
C LEU A 409 -13.13 52.81 8.15
N ILE A 410 -12.35 52.58 9.21
CA ILE A 410 -11.96 51.22 9.63
C ILE A 410 -13.22 50.43 10.03
N ILE A 411 -14.07 50.98 10.89
CA ILE A 411 -15.31 50.32 11.34
C ILE A 411 -16.20 49.97 10.13
N HIS A 412 -16.36 50.89 9.18
CA HIS A 412 -17.12 50.64 7.96
C HIS A 412 -16.48 49.56 7.06
N ALA A 413 -15.15 49.53 6.94
CA ALA A 413 -14.47 48.54 6.12
C ALA A 413 -14.68 47.13 6.70
N VAL A 414 -14.51 47.01 8.02
CA VAL A 414 -14.49 45.75 8.76
C VAL A 414 -15.89 45.19 9.04
N SER A 415 -16.92 46.05 9.16
CA SER A 415 -18.32 45.61 9.28
C SER A 415 -18.77 44.73 8.11
N ASN A 416 -18.16 44.89 6.93
CA ASN A 416 -18.46 44.09 5.74
C ASN A 416 -17.83 42.68 5.78
N LEU A 417 -16.88 42.42 6.68
CA LEU A 417 -16.19 41.14 6.82
C LEU A 417 -16.86 40.20 7.83
N VAL A 418 -17.74 40.73 8.69
CA VAL A 418 -18.50 39.94 9.67
C VAL A 418 -19.41 38.95 8.95
N ALA A 419 -19.37 37.67 9.36
CA ALA A 419 -20.19 36.62 8.77
C ALA A 419 -21.69 36.96 8.85
N SER A 420 -22.40 36.88 7.70
CA SER A 420 -23.83 37.16 7.66
C SER A 420 -24.64 36.08 8.41
N PRO A 421 -25.78 36.42 9.03
CA PRO A 421 -26.64 35.43 9.70
C PRO A 421 -27.08 34.28 8.79
N SER A 422 -27.29 34.57 7.51
CA SER A 422 -27.61 33.55 6.50
C SER A 422 -26.48 32.56 6.26
N THR A 423 -25.22 32.99 6.39
CA THR A 423 -24.04 32.12 6.26
C THR A 423 -23.88 31.23 7.49
N VAL A 424 -24.07 31.80 8.68
CA VAL A 424 -24.04 31.05 9.95
C VAL A 424 -25.12 29.96 9.98
N MET A 425 -26.34 30.26 9.52
CA MET A 425 -27.41 29.27 9.39
C MET A 425 -27.07 28.15 8.40
N LYS A 426 -26.32 28.43 7.33
CA LYS A 426 -25.83 27.40 6.41
C LYS A 426 -24.83 26.47 7.10
N TYR A 427 -23.93 26.99 7.94
CA TYR A 427 -22.99 26.14 8.68
C TYR A 427 -23.72 25.10 9.53
N TRP A 428 -24.77 25.51 10.26
CA TRP A 428 -25.61 24.59 11.03
C TRP A 428 -26.25 23.48 10.17
N ARG A 429 -26.78 23.84 8.99
CA ARG A 429 -27.40 22.89 8.07
C ARG A 429 -26.40 21.95 7.37
N LEU A 430 -25.15 22.39 7.21
CA LEU A 430 -24.08 21.61 6.57
C LEU A 430 -23.43 20.64 7.56
N SER A 431 -22.93 21.15 8.69
CA SER A 431 -22.31 20.33 9.72
C SER A 431 -22.45 20.99 11.11
N PRO A 432 -23.28 20.45 12.01
CA PRO A 432 -23.44 20.99 13.36
C PRO A 432 -22.14 21.05 14.15
N PHE A 433 -21.25 20.06 13.99
CA PHE A 433 -19.95 20.04 14.68
C PHE A 433 -19.06 21.22 14.26
N GLU A 434 -19.00 21.53 12.97
CA GLU A 434 -18.21 22.67 12.47
C GLU A 434 -18.83 24.01 12.89
N PHE A 435 -20.16 24.09 12.99
CA PHE A 435 -20.82 25.26 13.57
C PHE A 435 -20.39 25.49 15.03
N PHE A 436 -20.33 24.45 15.86
CA PHE A 436 -19.85 24.59 17.25
C PHE A 436 -18.38 25.01 17.33
N ILE A 437 -17.53 24.47 16.44
CA ILE A 437 -16.13 24.92 16.33
C ILE A 437 -16.07 26.40 15.96
N TRP A 438 -16.89 26.85 15.00
CA TRP A 438 -16.97 28.25 14.62
C TRP A 438 -17.37 29.16 15.80
N VAL A 439 -18.42 28.79 16.54
CA VAL A 439 -18.89 29.53 17.72
C VAL A 439 -17.80 29.57 18.79
N ALA A 440 -17.18 28.43 19.10
CA ALA A 440 -16.09 28.35 20.07
C ALA A 440 -14.93 29.26 19.68
N GLY A 441 -14.57 29.31 18.39
CA GLY A 441 -13.57 30.23 17.86
C GLY A 441 -13.87 31.68 18.09
N VAL A 442 -15.08 32.12 17.71
CA VAL A 442 -15.48 33.52 17.89
C VAL A 442 -15.50 33.89 19.37
N VAL A 443 -16.06 33.03 20.23
CA VAL A 443 -16.13 33.30 21.67
C VAL A 443 -14.73 33.36 22.29
N ILE A 444 -13.90 32.34 22.10
CA ILE A 444 -12.54 32.28 22.68
C ILE A 444 -11.70 33.47 22.19
N ALA A 445 -11.79 33.81 20.90
CA ALA A 445 -11.06 34.92 20.32
C ALA A 445 -11.44 36.27 20.94
N LEU A 446 -12.72 36.48 21.29
CA LEU A 446 -13.20 37.71 21.91
C LEU A 446 -12.85 37.83 23.40
N PHE A 447 -12.68 36.72 24.11
CA PHE A 447 -12.42 36.70 25.55
C PHE A 447 -10.94 36.55 25.92
N THR A 448 -10.12 35.90 25.09
CA THR A 448 -8.72 35.60 25.42
C THR A 448 -7.72 36.28 24.49
N GLY A 449 -8.01 36.33 23.19
CA GLY A 449 -7.10 36.85 22.18
C GLY A 449 -7.30 36.15 20.84
N LEU A 450 -6.98 36.85 19.75
CA LEU A 450 -7.20 36.33 18.40
C LEU A 450 -6.32 35.12 18.09
N GLU A 451 -5.09 35.11 18.63
CA GLU A 451 -4.14 34.00 18.52
C GLU A 451 -4.70 32.69 19.10
N THR A 452 -5.14 32.70 20.36
CA THR A 452 -5.70 31.52 21.02
C THR A 452 -6.94 30.99 20.30
N GLY A 453 -7.79 31.89 19.80
CA GLY A 453 -9.01 31.52 19.06
C GLY A 453 -8.73 30.72 17.79
N ILE A 454 -7.71 31.08 17.01
CA ILE A 454 -7.36 30.34 15.79
C ILE A 454 -6.65 29.02 16.08
N TYR A 455 -5.79 28.94 17.11
CA TYR A 455 -5.19 27.66 17.49
C TYR A 455 -6.25 26.65 17.94
N VAL A 456 -7.20 27.07 18.78
CA VAL A 456 -8.26 26.18 19.27
C VAL A 456 -9.15 25.73 18.12
N THR A 457 -9.58 26.62 17.22
CA THR A 457 -10.46 26.23 16.10
C THR A 457 -9.79 25.35 15.08
N THR A 458 -8.54 25.63 14.73
CA THR A 458 -7.74 24.82 13.81
C THR A 458 -7.47 23.45 14.42
N GLY A 459 -7.08 23.40 15.70
CA GLY A 459 -6.86 22.16 16.45
C GLY A 459 -8.14 21.31 16.57
N LEU A 460 -9.29 21.91 16.89
CA LEU A 460 -10.57 21.19 16.96
C LEU A 460 -11.02 20.67 15.59
N SER A 461 -10.77 21.44 14.52
CA SER A 461 -11.10 21.02 13.16
C SER A 461 -10.20 19.87 12.69
N PHE A 462 -8.91 19.92 13.03
CA PHE A 462 -7.97 18.83 12.79
C PHE A 462 -8.33 17.57 13.62
N LEU A 463 -8.72 17.74 14.88
CA LEU A 463 -9.21 16.63 15.71
C LEU A 463 -10.46 16.01 15.11
N LEU A 464 -11.42 16.82 14.65
CA LEU A 464 -12.63 16.33 13.98
C LEU A 464 -12.28 15.54 12.70
N LEU A 465 -11.31 16.02 11.90
CA LEU A 465 -10.80 15.30 10.73
C LEU A 465 -10.20 13.94 11.12
N LEU A 466 -9.31 13.91 12.13
CA LEU A 466 -8.70 12.67 12.62
C LEU A 466 -9.76 11.68 13.14
N VAL A 467 -10.75 12.17 13.89
CA VAL A 467 -11.84 11.33 14.39
C VAL A 467 -12.68 10.78 13.24
N ARG A 468 -12.97 11.58 12.20
CA ARG A 468 -13.69 11.11 11.00
C ARG A 468 -12.92 10.02 10.28
N ILE A 469 -11.60 10.20 10.07
CA ILE A 469 -10.73 9.21 9.42
C ILE A 469 -10.61 7.94 10.27
N ALA A 470 -10.47 8.06 11.59
CA ALA A 470 -10.29 6.90 12.48
C ALA A 470 -11.59 6.12 12.72
N ARG A 471 -12.76 6.78 12.68
CA ARG A 471 -14.09 6.17 12.93
C ARG A 471 -14.84 5.82 11.64
N THR A 472 -14.15 5.26 10.66
CA THR A 472 -14.77 4.73 9.44
C THR A 472 -15.26 3.30 9.68
N SER A 473 -16.57 3.05 9.50
CA SER A 473 -17.12 1.70 9.59
C SER A 473 -17.15 1.03 8.22
N GLY A 474 -16.48 -0.10 8.05
CA GLY A 474 -16.64 -0.91 6.84
C GLY A 474 -17.96 -1.68 6.83
N GLU A 475 -18.37 -2.10 5.64
CA GLU A 475 -19.68 -2.73 5.41
C GLU A 475 -19.52 -4.04 4.65
N PHE A 476 -20.40 -5.00 4.94
CA PHE A 476 -20.50 -6.24 4.18
C PHE A 476 -21.50 -6.06 3.04
N LEU A 477 -21.14 -6.54 1.86
CA LEU A 477 -21.98 -6.44 0.68
C LEU A 477 -22.67 -7.77 0.37
N GLY A 478 -23.89 -7.69 -0.16
CA GLY A 478 -24.59 -8.80 -0.77
C GLY A 478 -25.00 -8.47 -2.20
N ARG A 479 -25.43 -9.50 -2.92
CA ARG A 479 -25.68 -9.43 -4.36
C ARG A 479 -27.14 -9.10 -4.66
N VAL A 480 -27.36 -8.22 -5.63
CA VAL A 480 -28.66 -7.87 -6.21
C VAL A 480 -28.55 -7.79 -7.72
N THR A 481 -29.48 -8.40 -8.43
CA THR A 481 -29.57 -8.28 -9.89
C THR A 481 -30.38 -7.04 -10.25
N VAL A 482 -29.75 -6.08 -10.92
CA VAL A 482 -30.39 -4.85 -11.38
C VAL A 482 -30.54 -4.89 -12.89
N GLN A 483 -31.69 -4.46 -13.37
CA GLN A 483 -31.95 -4.24 -14.80
C GLN A 483 -31.89 -2.75 -15.08
N GLN A 484 -31.15 -2.36 -16.12
CA GLN A 484 -31.12 -0.98 -16.56
C GLN A 484 -32.29 -0.74 -17.52
N ILE A 485 -33.13 0.24 -17.20
CA ILE A 485 -34.27 0.64 -18.01
C ILE A 485 -33.96 2.01 -18.60
N ASP A 486 -33.99 2.13 -19.93
CA ASP A 486 -33.85 3.42 -20.60
C ASP A 486 -35.18 4.18 -20.47
N PRO A 487 -35.16 5.46 -20.06
CA PRO A 487 -36.38 6.22 -19.74
C PRO A 487 -37.29 6.54 -20.95
N GLY A 488 -36.97 6.02 -22.14
CA GLY A 488 -37.76 6.17 -23.37
C GLY A 488 -38.57 4.94 -23.78
N ASP A 489 -38.47 3.82 -23.05
CA ASP A 489 -39.28 2.62 -23.32
C ASP A 489 -40.60 2.66 -22.53
N ASP A 490 -41.73 2.60 -23.23
CA ASP A 490 -43.08 2.59 -22.64
C ASP A 490 -43.25 1.46 -21.61
N GLU A 491 -43.96 1.72 -20.50
CA GLU A 491 -44.33 0.74 -19.45
C GLU A 491 -44.95 -0.56 -20.02
N GLN A 492 -45.63 -0.48 -21.17
CA GLN A 492 -46.20 -1.65 -21.85
C GLN A 492 -45.16 -2.56 -22.51
N ARG A 493 -44.00 -2.03 -22.95
CA ARG A 493 -42.89 -2.85 -23.47
C ARG A 493 -42.12 -3.54 -22.35
N LEU A 494 -42.03 -2.93 -21.18
CA LEU A 494 -41.37 -3.47 -19.98
C LEU A 494 -41.97 -4.79 -19.48
N SER A 495 -43.30 -4.97 -19.63
CA SER A 495 -43.97 -6.24 -19.31
C SER A 495 -43.87 -7.29 -20.43
N ALA A 496 -43.48 -6.88 -21.64
CA ALA A 496 -43.40 -7.74 -22.83
C ALA A 496 -41.97 -8.21 -23.18
N ILE A 497 -40.93 -7.63 -22.56
CA ILE A 497 -39.55 -8.12 -22.71
C ILE A 497 -39.42 -9.42 -21.92
N PRO A 498 -39.09 -10.57 -22.55
CA PRO A 498 -38.79 -11.79 -21.83
C PRO A 498 -37.65 -11.55 -20.84
N ARG A 499 -37.78 -12.01 -19.59
CA ARG A 499 -36.77 -11.84 -18.52
C ARG A 499 -35.33 -12.23 -18.92
N GLU A 500 -35.17 -13.01 -19.98
CA GLU A 500 -33.88 -13.46 -20.52
C GLU A 500 -33.16 -12.46 -21.44
N LYS A 501 -33.81 -11.38 -21.93
CA LYS A 501 -33.22 -10.48 -22.94
C LYS A 501 -32.88 -9.06 -22.48
N ALA A 502 -33.31 -8.64 -21.29
CA ALA A 502 -32.90 -7.33 -20.76
C ALA A 502 -31.45 -7.43 -20.23
N PRO A 503 -30.55 -6.47 -20.54
CA PRO A 503 -29.21 -6.44 -19.98
C PRO A 503 -29.30 -6.28 -18.46
N SER A 504 -29.13 -7.39 -17.74
CA SER A 504 -29.03 -7.41 -16.29
C SER A 504 -27.57 -7.32 -15.87
N ARG A 505 -27.32 -6.60 -14.76
CA ARG A 505 -26.01 -6.54 -14.12
C ARG A 505 -26.16 -6.85 -12.64
N GLU A 506 -25.17 -7.53 -12.08
CA GLU A 506 -25.08 -7.73 -10.64
C GLU A 506 -24.55 -6.44 -9.99
N VAL A 507 -25.21 -5.99 -8.94
CA VAL A 507 -24.82 -4.85 -8.12
C VAL A 507 -24.71 -5.33 -6.68
N TYR A 508 -23.70 -4.82 -5.98
CA TYR A 508 -23.42 -5.19 -4.60
C TYR A 508 -23.92 -4.09 -3.67
N LEU A 509 -24.86 -4.41 -2.79
CA LEU A 509 -25.47 -3.47 -1.82
C LEU A 509 -25.12 -3.87 -0.39
N SER A 510 -25.12 -2.90 0.53
CA SER A 510 -24.82 -3.15 1.94
C SER A 510 -25.84 -4.08 2.59
N LEU A 511 -25.35 -5.06 3.34
CA LEU A 511 -26.18 -5.92 4.18
C LEU A 511 -26.72 -5.16 5.40
N SER A 512 -26.08 -4.06 5.83
CA SER A 512 -26.49 -3.30 7.02
C SER A 512 -27.64 -2.33 6.79
N ARG A 513 -27.94 -1.95 5.54
CA ARG A 513 -29.05 -1.03 5.17
C ARG A 513 -29.06 0.32 5.88
N LYS A 514 -27.88 0.86 6.17
CA LYS A 514 -27.70 2.20 6.79
C LYS A 514 -27.58 3.31 5.74
N ASP A 515 -27.23 2.90 4.54
CA ASP A 515 -27.11 3.62 3.29
C ASP A 515 -28.48 4.00 2.69
N ALA A 516 -28.46 4.87 1.68
CA ALA A 516 -29.67 5.41 1.03
C ALA A 516 -30.37 4.42 0.08
N SER A 517 -30.03 3.13 0.14
CA SER A 517 -30.59 2.08 -0.71
C SER A 517 -32.04 1.74 -0.30
N ASN A 518 -32.86 1.28 -1.26
CA ASN A 518 -34.24 0.88 -0.99
C ASN A 518 -34.26 -0.36 -0.08
N LYS A 519 -34.93 -0.24 1.08
CA LYS A 519 -35.01 -1.28 2.10
C LYS A 519 -35.90 -2.46 1.70
N ASP A 520 -36.80 -2.26 0.73
CA ASP A 520 -37.75 -3.29 0.29
C ASP A 520 -37.11 -4.33 -0.64
N ILE A 521 -35.92 -4.07 -1.19
CA ILE A 521 -35.23 -4.98 -2.10
C ILE A 521 -34.45 -6.01 -1.27
N PRO A 522 -34.72 -7.33 -1.37
CA PRO A 522 -33.93 -8.34 -0.65
C PRO A 522 -32.50 -8.41 -1.19
N VAL A 523 -31.51 -8.45 -0.30
CA VAL A 523 -30.09 -8.61 -0.64
C VAL A 523 -29.65 -9.96 -0.12
N GLU A 524 -29.10 -10.79 -0.99
CA GLU A 524 -28.66 -12.15 -0.67
C GLU A 524 -27.14 -12.25 -0.61
N SER A 525 -26.60 -13.11 0.27
CA SER A 525 -25.17 -13.44 0.23
C SER A 525 -24.85 -14.26 -1.03
N PRO A 526 -23.71 -14.02 -1.70
CA PRO A 526 -23.39 -14.69 -2.97
C PRO A 526 -23.26 -16.22 -2.86
N HIS A 527 -22.74 -16.74 -1.73
CA HIS A 527 -22.64 -18.17 -1.44
C HIS A 527 -22.49 -18.41 0.07
N PRO A 528 -23.03 -19.51 0.63
CA PRO A 528 -22.75 -19.90 2.01
C PRO A 528 -21.23 -20.06 2.23
N GLY A 529 -20.62 -19.20 3.05
CA GLY A 529 -19.19 -19.21 3.33
C GLY A 529 -18.31 -18.32 2.43
N ILE A 530 -18.88 -17.52 1.52
CA ILE A 530 -18.16 -16.45 0.81
C ILE A 530 -18.69 -15.10 1.30
N LEU A 531 -17.80 -14.25 1.82
CA LEU A 531 -18.15 -12.94 2.34
C LEU A 531 -17.50 -11.84 1.51
N ILE A 532 -18.25 -10.77 1.25
CA ILE A 532 -17.76 -9.58 0.55
C ILE A 532 -17.63 -8.44 1.55
N TYR A 533 -16.44 -7.89 1.69
CA TYR A 533 -16.15 -6.76 2.59
C TYR A 533 -15.72 -5.53 1.78
N HIS A 534 -16.37 -4.40 2.04
CA HIS A 534 -16.08 -3.13 1.39
C HIS A 534 -15.41 -2.15 2.35
N PHE A 535 -14.27 -1.61 1.91
CA PHE A 535 -13.62 -0.48 2.55
C PHE A 535 -14.21 0.83 1.98
N PRO A 536 -14.95 1.63 2.75
CA PRO A 536 -15.52 2.89 2.26
C PRO A 536 -14.46 3.98 2.05
N GLU A 537 -13.34 3.88 2.76
CA GLU A 537 -12.21 4.81 2.68
C GLU A 537 -10.88 4.04 2.59
N GLY A 538 -9.78 4.75 2.35
CA GLY A 538 -8.45 4.15 2.29
C GLY A 538 -8.07 3.44 3.60
N LEU A 539 -7.42 2.29 3.47
CA LEU A 539 -6.96 1.49 4.60
C LEU A 539 -5.63 2.04 5.15
N ASN A 540 -5.67 2.57 6.38
CA ASN A 540 -4.54 3.22 7.03
C ASN A 540 -4.37 2.79 8.51
N TYR A 541 -3.23 3.11 9.10
CA TYR A 541 -2.92 2.76 10.50
C TYR A 541 -3.95 3.27 11.52
N LEU A 542 -4.68 4.37 11.23
CA LEU A 542 -5.67 4.96 12.13
C LEU A 542 -6.99 4.18 12.15
N ASN A 543 -7.43 3.65 10.99
CA ASN A 543 -8.74 3.01 10.86
C ASN A 543 -8.71 1.48 10.79
N GLN A 544 -7.56 0.87 10.46
CA GLN A 544 -7.45 -0.58 10.24
C GLN A 544 -7.98 -1.44 11.40
N ALA A 545 -7.76 -1.03 12.66
CA ALA A 545 -8.16 -1.81 13.83
C ALA A 545 -9.69 -1.96 13.92
N MET A 546 -10.42 -0.89 13.58
CA MET A 546 -11.88 -0.92 13.56
C MET A 546 -12.39 -1.81 12.42
N HIS A 547 -11.82 -1.67 11.21
CA HIS A 547 -12.19 -2.50 10.06
C HIS A 547 -11.96 -3.99 10.33
N PHE A 548 -10.78 -4.34 10.83
CA PHE A 548 -10.40 -5.72 11.12
C PHE A 548 -11.23 -6.32 12.25
N LYS A 549 -11.53 -5.54 13.30
CA LYS A 549 -12.47 -5.99 14.34
C LYS A 549 -13.85 -6.27 13.77
N THR A 550 -14.43 -5.34 12.99
CA THR A 550 -15.74 -5.54 12.36
C THR A 550 -15.74 -6.75 11.43
N LEU A 551 -14.67 -6.95 10.66
CA LEU A 551 -14.53 -8.09 9.77
C LEU A 551 -14.50 -9.41 10.55
N THR A 552 -13.68 -9.49 11.59
CA THR A 552 -13.49 -10.70 12.39
C THR A 552 -14.74 -11.04 13.21
N ASP A 553 -15.35 -10.05 13.86
CA ASP A 553 -16.59 -10.21 14.63
C ASP A 553 -17.74 -10.71 13.74
N TYR A 554 -17.86 -10.18 12.52
CA TYR A 554 -18.88 -10.61 11.58
C TYR A 554 -18.64 -12.06 11.09
N VAL A 555 -17.38 -12.42 10.79
CA VAL A 555 -17.01 -13.79 10.42
C VAL A 555 -17.36 -14.78 11.53
N TYR A 556 -16.97 -14.50 12.78
CA TYR A 556 -17.24 -15.41 13.91
C TYR A 556 -18.74 -15.53 14.24
N THR A 557 -19.53 -14.50 13.95
CA THR A 557 -20.99 -14.56 14.16
C THR A 557 -21.73 -15.28 13.02
N HIS A 558 -21.26 -15.19 11.77
CA HIS A 558 -21.99 -15.73 10.61
C HIS A 558 -21.45 -17.05 10.06
N THR A 559 -20.30 -17.53 10.55
CA THR A 559 -19.68 -18.79 10.10
C THR A 559 -19.43 -19.74 11.27
N LYS A 560 -19.34 -21.05 10.97
CA LYS A 560 -18.91 -22.05 11.95
C LYS A 560 -17.42 -22.39 11.79
N ARG A 561 -16.82 -22.80 12.89
CA ARG A 561 -15.47 -23.35 12.92
C ARG A 561 -15.44 -24.72 12.23
N ALA A 562 -14.38 -25.01 11.47
CA ALA A 562 -14.29 -26.25 10.70
C ALA A 562 -13.77 -27.45 11.53
N THR A 563 -13.05 -27.21 12.62
CA THR A 563 -12.64 -28.24 13.60
C THR A 563 -13.21 -27.91 14.98
N GLU A 564 -13.67 -28.94 15.69
CA GLU A 564 -13.96 -28.87 17.11
C GLU A 564 -12.63 -28.96 17.87
N GLU A 565 -12.13 -27.82 18.38
CA GLU A 565 -11.08 -27.86 19.40
C GLU A 565 -11.67 -28.33 20.73
N PRO A 566 -10.88 -29.00 21.59
CA PRO A 566 -11.32 -29.37 22.93
C PRO A 566 -11.81 -28.13 23.68
N GLU A 567 -12.91 -28.26 24.43
CA GLU A 567 -13.43 -27.17 25.26
C GLU A 567 -12.29 -26.56 26.09
N CYS A 568 -12.12 -25.24 25.97
CA CYS A 568 -11.18 -24.49 26.80
C CYS A 568 -11.55 -24.73 28.27
N ASP A 569 -10.56 -25.05 29.11
CA ASP A 569 -10.84 -25.33 30.52
C ASP A 569 -11.50 -24.10 31.17
N LYS A 570 -12.57 -24.30 31.94
CA LYS A 570 -13.36 -23.19 32.49
C LYS A 570 -12.53 -22.29 33.41
N SER A 571 -11.44 -22.84 33.96
CA SER A 571 -10.44 -22.11 34.74
C SER A 571 -9.65 -21.09 33.90
N GLU A 572 -9.28 -21.45 32.67
CA GLU A 572 -8.58 -20.59 31.71
C GLU A 572 -9.51 -19.55 31.06
N ALA A 573 -10.83 -19.74 31.12
CA ALA A 573 -11.80 -18.76 30.63
C ALA A 573 -12.04 -17.58 31.60
N LEU A 574 -11.61 -17.68 32.87
CA LEU A 574 -11.90 -16.69 33.92
C LEU A 574 -11.22 -15.32 33.73
N TRP A 575 -10.10 -15.25 33.02
CA TRP A 575 -9.41 -13.98 32.73
C TRP A 575 -10.01 -13.25 31.53
N CYS A 576 -10.89 -13.89 30.74
CA CYS A 576 -11.53 -13.31 29.56
C CYS A 576 -12.88 -12.69 29.94
N ASP A 577 -13.07 -11.38 29.73
CA ASP A 577 -14.35 -10.68 29.95
C ASP A 577 -15.51 -11.26 29.11
N LYS A 578 -15.19 -11.91 27.99
CA LYS A 578 -16.14 -12.61 27.10
C LYS A 578 -15.49 -13.90 26.58
N PRO A 579 -15.60 -15.03 27.29
CA PRO A 579 -15.14 -16.30 26.74
C PRO A 579 -15.98 -16.63 25.50
N VAL A 580 -15.31 -16.99 24.39
CA VAL A 580 -16.00 -17.38 23.16
C VAL A 580 -16.61 -18.77 23.38
N VAL A 581 -17.88 -18.81 23.79
CA VAL A 581 -18.60 -20.07 23.97
C VAL A 581 -19.01 -20.57 22.59
N TYR A 582 -18.26 -21.53 22.05
CA TYR A 582 -18.60 -22.22 20.82
C TYR A 582 -19.76 -23.18 21.06
N LYS A 583 -21.00 -22.69 20.93
CA LYS A 583 -22.14 -23.59 20.75
C LYS A 583 -21.99 -24.21 19.36
N GLY A 584 -21.95 -25.54 19.28
CA GLY A 584 -21.91 -26.31 18.04
C GLY A 584 -23.19 -26.08 17.22
N ASP A 585 -23.27 -24.93 16.56
CA ASP A 585 -24.40 -24.53 15.75
C ASP A 585 -24.22 -25.17 14.37
N THR A 586 -24.88 -26.30 14.14
CA THR A 586 -24.69 -27.12 12.93
C THR A 586 -25.14 -26.41 11.65
N GLU A 587 -26.00 -25.39 11.77
CA GLU A 587 -26.66 -24.71 10.65
C GLU A 587 -25.78 -23.69 9.90
N ARG A 588 -24.72 -23.12 10.52
CA ARG A 588 -23.90 -22.08 9.87
C ARG A 588 -22.92 -22.66 8.85
N PRO A 589 -22.59 -21.93 7.77
CA PRO A 589 -21.60 -22.38 6.79
C PRO A 589 -20.17 -22.21 7.30
N VAL A 590 -19.26 -23.03 6.79
CA VAL A 590 -17.81 -22.87 7.01
C VAL A 590 -17.29 -21.76 6.10
N LEU A 591 -16.40 -20.90 6.61
CA LEU A 591 -15.76 -19.86 5.80
C LEU A 591 -14.84 -20.48 4.74
N ARG A 592 -15.00 -20.08 3.47
CA ARG A 592 -14.19 -20.57 2.34
C ARG A 592 -13.36 -19.47 1.67
N ALA A 593 -13.96 -18.30 1.45
CA ALA A 593 -13.30 -17.18 0.78
C ALA A 593 -13.79 -15.84 1.32
N ILE A 594 -12.88 -14.86 1.33
CA ILE A 594 -13.18 -13.46 1.60
C ILE A 594 -12.83 -12.68 0.33
N VAL A 595 -13.81 -11.94 -0.16
CA VAL A 595 -13.65 -11.00 -1.26
C VAL A 595 -13.59 -9.61 -0.67
N ILE A 596 -12.49 -8.91 -0.93
CA ILE A 596 -12.26 -7.55 -0.47
C ILE A 596 -12.43 -6.62 -1.67
N ASP A 597 -13.34 -5.66 -1.54
CA ASP A 597 -13.42 -4.52 -2.44
C ASP A 597 -12.38 -3.47 -2.03
N CYS A 598 -11.36 -3.32 -2.87
CA CYS A 598 -10.26 -2.37 -2.73
C CYS A 598 -10.38 -1.17 -3.68
N SER A 599 -11.54 -0.94 -4.29
CA SER A 599 -11.74 0.17 -5.23
C SER A 599 -11.42 1.56 -4.65
N THR A 600 -11.58 1.73 -3.33
CA THR A 600 -11.26 2.96 -2.58
C THR A 600 -9.82 3.00 -2.06
N ILE A 601 -9.12 1.86 -2.06
CA ILE A 601 -7.78 1.74 -1.49
C ILE A 601 -6.76 2.21 -2.50
N HIS A 602 -6.29 3.44 -2.30
CA HIS A 602 -5.18 3.97 -3.08
C HIS A 602 -3.83 3.58 -2.47
N ASN A 603 -3.62 3.84 -1.19
CA ASN A 603 -2.37 3.57 -0.48
C ASN A 603 -2.63 2.69 0.75
N ILE A 604 -1.64 1.87 1.11
CA ILE A 604 -1.67 1.02 2.31
C ILE A 604 -0.34 1.21 3.04
N ASP A 605 -0.38 1.30 4.37
CA ASP A 605 0.81 1.36 5.23
C ASP A 605 1.17 -0.01 5.83
N ILE A 606 2.35 -0.10 6.43
CA ILE A 606 2.89 -1.33 7.01
C ILE A 606 1.98 -1.89 8.12
N THR A 607 1.44 -1.02 8.98
CA THR A 607 0.58 -1.43 10.10
C THR A 607 -0.68 -2.10 9.57
N SER A 608 -1.31 -1.49 8.56
CA SER A 608 -2.49 -2.05 7.89
C SER A 608 -2.22 -3.39 7.21
N VAL A 609 -1.08 -3.54 6.52
CA VAL A 609 -0.70 -4.82 5.92
C VAL A 609 -0.49 -5.88 7.00
N GLN A 610 0.23 -5.56 8.08
CA GLN A 610 0.47 -6.49 9.17
C GLN A 610 -0.83 -6.89 9.87
N GLY A 611 -1.73 -5.95 10.14
CA GLY A 611 -3.02 -6.27 10.74
C GLY A 611 -3.86 -7.18 9.84
N LEU A 612 -3.79 -7.01 8.51
CA LEU A 612 -4.46 -7.92 7.57
C LEU A 612 -3.87 -9.34 7.60
N VAL A 613 -2.55 -9.47 7.79
CA VAL A 613 -1.87 -10.76 7.96
C VAL A 613 -2.29 -11.45 9.26
N ASP A 614 -2.42 -10.68 10.34
CA ASP A 614 -2.87 -11.21 11.62
C ASP A 614 -4.32 -11.70 11.54
N VAL A 615 -5.19 -10.96 10.85
CA VAL A 615 -6.57 -11.39 10.54
C VAL A 615 -6.55 -12.64 9.68
N ARG A 616 -5.75 -12.71 8.60
CA ARG A 616 -5.59 -13.93 7.79
C ARG A 616 -5.23 -15.13 8.65
N ASN A 617 -4.20 -15.00 9.48
CA ASN A 617 -3.73 -16.09 10.35
C ASN A 617 -4.78 -16.49 11.41
N ALA A 618 -5.58 -15.54 11.92
CA ALA A 618 -6.67 -15.83 12.85
C ALA A 618 -7.82 -16.58 12.16
N LEU A 619 -8.21 -16.13 10.96
CA LEU A 619 -9.29 -16.74 10.20
C LEU A 619 -8.87 -18.10 9.60
N ASP A 620 -7.63 -18.28 9.18
CA ASP A 620 -7.14 -19.58 8.71
C ASP A 620 -7.16 -20.62 9.85
N ARG A 621 -6.85 -20.21 11.09
CA ARG A 621 -7.06 -21.05 12.29
C ARG A 621 -8.52 -21.36 12.56
N TRP A 622 -9.43 -20.45 12.22
CA TRP A 622 -10.88 -20.64 12.32
C TRP A 622 -11.41 -21.65 11.29
N ALA A 623 -10.90 -21.60 10.06
CA ALA A 623 -11.32 -22.45 8.95
C ALA A 623 -10.54 -23.78 8.84
N SER A 624 -9.52 -24.01 9.67
CA SER A 624 -8.72 -25.25 9.70
C SER A 624 -9.59 -26.53 9.70
N PRO A 625 -9.32 -27.53 8.84
CA PRO A 625 -8.11 -27.73 8.02
C PRO A 625 -8.11 -27.00 6.67
N TYR A 626 -9.09 -26.16 6.38
CA TYR A 626 -9.19 -25.41 5.11
C TYR A 626 -8.43 -24.08 5.20
N SER A 627 -7.70 -23.73 4.14
CA SER A 627 -7.12 -22.40 3.96
C SER A 627 -8.14 -21.46 3.31
N ILE A 628 -8.31 -20.25 3.83
CA ILE A 628 -9.25 -19.27 3.27
C ILE A 628 -8.63 -18.60 2.04
N GLN A 629 -9.44 -18.40 1.00
CA GLN A 629 -9.03 -17.66 -0.18
C GLN A 629 -9.29 -16.17 0.01
N TRP A 630 -8.28 -15.34 -0.27
CA TRP A 630 -8.36 -13.88 -0.17
C TRP A 630 -8.34 -13.28 -1.57
N HIS A 631 -9.49 -12.80 -2.03
CA HIS A 631 -9.64 -12.17 -3.35
C HIS A 631 -9.71 -10.66 -3.19
N PHE A 632 -8.93 -9.91 -3.96
CA PHE A 632 -8.91 -8.45 -3.94
C PHE A 632 -9.41 -7.91 -5.28
N GLY A 633 -10.54 -7.19 -5.28
CA GLY A 633 -11.09 -6.53 -6.47
C GLY A 633 -10.78 -5.03 -6.48
N GLY A 634 -10.46 -4.46 -7.64
CA GLY A 634 -10.32 -2.99 -7.78
C GLY A 634 -9.02 -2.38 -7.27
N LEU A 635 -8.02 -3.19 -6.87
CA LEU A 635 -6.73 -2.67 -6.37
C LEU A 635 -5.82 -2.23 -7.52
N ARG A 636 -5.88 -0.94 -7.85
CA ARG A 636 -5.16 -0.37 -9.01
C ARG A 636 -3.73 0.08 -8.72
N ASN A 637 -3.41 0.47 -7.48
CA ASN A 637 -2.07 0.96 -7.16
C ASN A 637 -1.03 -0.18 -7.14
N ARG A 638 0.01 -0.05 -7.97
CA ARG A 638 1.13 -1.00 -8.09
C ARG A 638 1.89 -1.17 -6.79
N TRP A 639 2.07 -0.10 -6.01
CA TRP A 639 2.76 -0.15 -4.72
C TRP A 639 1.95 -0.91 -3.66
N ALA A 640 0.63 -0.73 -3.64
CA ALA A 640 -0.25 -1.48 -2.73
C ALA A 640 -0.30 -2.97 -3.09
N ARG A 641 -0.40 -3.30 -4.40
CA ARG A 641 -0.29 -4.68 -4.91
C ARG A 641 1.04 -5.33 -4.50
N ARG A 642 2.16 -4.62 -4.68
CA ARG A 642 3.49 -5.08 -4.27
C ARG A 642 3.55 -5.34 -2.77
N ALA A 643 3.05 -4.42 -1.94
CA ALA A 643 3.05 -4.57 -0.49
C ALA A 643 2.27 -5.81 -0.02
N LEU A 644 1.07 -6.05 -0.57
CA LEU A 644 0.28 -7.25 -0.26
C LEU A 644 0.95 -8.53 -0.76
N THR A 645 1.54 -8.48 -1.95
CA THR A 645 2.24 -9.64 -2.55
C THR A 645 3.46 -10.04 -1.74
N ALA A 646 4.22 -9.07 -1.21
CA ALA A 646 5.40 -9.32 -0.39
C ALA A 646 5.09 -10.12 0.89
N VAL A 647 3.84 -10.07 1.39
CA VAL A 647 3.41 -10.83 2.58
C VAL A 647 2.55 -12.06 2.23
N GLY A 648 2.58 -12.47 0.97
CA GLY A 648 1.99 -13.71 0.48
C GLY A 648 0.51 -13.62 0.07
N PHE A 649 -0.09 -12.43 0.01
CA PHE A 649 -1.39 -12.25 -0.63
C PHE A 649 -1.23 -12.28 -2.16
N GLY A 650 -2.23 -12.76 -2.91
CA GLY A 650 -2.15 -12.79 -4.37
C GLY A 650 -1.42 -13.99 -4.98
N GLN A 651 -0.64 -14.73 -4.18
CA GLN A 651 0.05 -15.96 -4.62
C GLN A 651 -0.74 -17.20 -4.17
N SER A 652 -0.65 -18.28 -4.95
CA SER A 652 -1.16 -19.58 -4.52
C SER A 652 -0.26 -20.12 -3.42
N ALA A 653 -0.82 -20.46 -2.26
CA ALA A 653 -0.06 -20.99 -1.13
C ALA A 653 0.68 -22.28 -1.54
N THR A 654 1.98 -22.17 -1.83
CA THR A 654 2.89 -23.30 -2.01
C THR A 654 3.53 -23.65 -0.67
N GLU A 655 2.74 -23.95 0.34
CA GLU A 655 3.26 -24.56 1.57
C GLU A 655 3.01 -26.07 1.51
N ASN A 656 4.11 -26.84 1.56
CA ASN A 656 4.19 -28.31 1.69
C ASN A 656 4.38 -29.18 0.43
N GLY A 657 4.88 -28.65 -0.69
CA GLY A 657 5.33 -29.49 -1.82
C GLY A 657 4.23 -30.34 -2.48
N HIS A 658 2.98 -30.16 -2.08
CA HIS A 658 1.81 -30.58 -2.82
C HIS A 658 1.43 -29.43 -3.74
N THR A 659 1.62 -29.59 -5.04
CA THR A 659 0.99 -28.73 -6.04
C THR A 659 -0.52 -28.89 -5.92
N ILE A 660 -1.16 -28.05 -5.09
CA ILE A 660 -2.62 -27.99 -5.00
C ILE A 660 -3.11 -27.46 -6.35
N GLY A 661 -3.84 -28.32 -7.07
CA GLY A 661 -4.07 -28.24 -8.51
C GLY A 661 -4.57 -26.90 -9.07
N SER A 662 -4.42 -26.78 -10.40
CA SER A 662 -4.82 -25.67 -11.26
C SER A 662 -5.99 -24.82 -10.71
N TRP A 663 -5.70 -23.69 -10.08
CA TRP A 663 -6.73 -22.70 -9.73
C TRP A 663 -7.21 -22.01 -11.00
N THR A 664 -8.52 -21.71 -11.09
CA THR A 664 -9.08 -20.97 -12.22
C THR A 664 -8.98 -19.49 -11.93
N SER A 665 -8.01 -18.81 -12.56
CA SER A 665 -8.03 -17.36 -12.67
C SER A 665 -9.01 -16.99 -13.79
N ILE A 666 -9.97 -16.12 -13.46
CA ILE A 666 -10.75 -15.40 -14.47
C ILE A 666 -9.89 -14.20 -14.87
N LEU A 667 -9.71 -13.99 -16.18
CA LEU A 667 -8.84 -12.96 -16.71
C LEU A 667 -9.67 -12.00 -17.56
N PRO A 668 -9.63 -10.69 -17.27
CA PRO A 668 -10.31 -9.70 -18.07
C PRO A 668 -9.47 -9.47 -19.32
N LEU A 669 -10.04 -9.74 -20.50
CA LEU A 669 -9.35 -9.63 -21.78
C LEU A 669 -9.83 -8.39 -22.53
N ALA A 670 -8.90 -7.51 -22.92
CA ALA A 670 -9.16 -6.38 -23.80
C ALA A 670 -8.67 -6.67 -25.23
N ARG A 671 -9.30 -6.04 -26.21
CA ARG A 671 -8.82 -6.04 -27.61
C ARG A 671 -7.70 -5.01 -27.74
N SER A 672 -6.56 -5.41 -28.27
CA SER A 672 -5.52 -4.46 -28.70
C SER A 672 -6.01 -3.70 -29.93
N PHE A 673 -5.95 -2.37 -29.91
CA PHE A 673 -6.22 -1.53 -31.08
C PHE A 673 -5.03 -1.56 -32.05
N ASP A 674 -5.27 -1.44 -33.36
CA ASP A 674 -4.26 -1.59 -34.43
C ASP A 674 -3.07 -0.61 -34.29
N GLU A 675 -1.88 -1.04 -34.75
CA GLU A 675 -0.65 -0.23 -34.85
C GLU A 675 -0.86 1.09 -35.61
N GLU A 676 -1.86 1.18 -36.48
CA GLU A 676 -2.16 2.38 -37.28
C GLU A 676 -2.66 3.55 -36.40
N HIS A 677 -3.36 3.26 -35.30
CA HIS A 677 -3.79 4.28 -34.34
C HIS A 677 -2.65 4.71 -33.41
N GLU A 678 -1.73 3.80 -33.11
CA GLU A 678 -0.52 4.06 -32.32
C GLU A 678 0.52 4.83 -33.13
N ASN A 679 0.66 4.54 -34.43
CA ASN A 679 1.44 5.32 -35.38
C ASN A 679 0.82 6.70 -35.67
N ARG A 680 -0.51 6.85 -35.73
CA ARG A 680 -1.15 8.18 -35.76
C ARG A 680 -0.91 8.97 -34.47
N ARG A 681 -0.91 8.32 -33.30
CA ARG A 681 -0.55 8.96 -32.03
C ARG A 681 0.92 9.40 -32.01
N ARG A 682 1.83 8.53 -32.46
CA ARG A 682 3.27 8.82 -32.58
C ARG A 682 3.55 9.93 -33.60
N GLN A 683 2.84 9.93 -34.74
CA GLN A 683 2.91 10.99 -35.74
C GLN A 683 2.34 12.32 -35.22
N SER A 684 1.24 12.30 -34.46
CA SER A 684 0.69 13.50 -33.83
C SER A 684 1.56 14.06 -32.70
N SER A 685 2.37 13.22 -32.04
CA SER A 685 3.35 13.68 -31.04
C SER A 685 4.67 14.17 -31.65
N THR A 686 5.01 13.75 -32.88
CA THR A 686 6.22 14.23 -33.57
C THR A 686 6.06 15.61 -34.23
N ASP A 687 4.83 16.07 -34.48
CA ASP A 687 4.62 17.41 -35.04
C ASP A 687 4.82 18.53 -34.00
N ASP A 688 4.66 18.24 -32.70
CA ASP A 688 4.90 19.22 -31.62
C ASP A 688 6.35 19.21 -31.06
N GLU A 689 7.17 18.20 -31.38
CA GLU A 689 8.56 18.07 -30.89
C GLU A 689 9.64 18.41 -31.95
N SER A 690 9.28 19.04 -33.07
CA SER A 690 10.23 19.34 -34.16
C SER A 690 11.03 20.65 -34.03
N ILE A 691 11.10 21.26 -32.84
CA ILE A 691 11.96 22.44 -32.62
C ILE A 691 12.99 22.15 -31.51
N ILE A 692 14.21 21.89 -31.99
CA ILE A 692 15.53 21.87 -31.32
C ILE A 692 16.08 20.46 -31.03
N GLY A 693 16.89 19.96 -31.98
CA GLY A 693 17.82 18.87 -31.74
C GLY A 693 19.13 19.34 -31.12
N THR A 694 19.83 18.44 -30.43
CA THR A 694 21.25 18.14 -30.69
C THR A 694 21.59 16.74 -30.16
N GLN A 695 22.41 16.05 -30.94
CA GLN A 695 22.84 14.67 -30.85
C GLN A 695 23.67 14.34 -29.60
N THR A 696 23.54 13.12 -29.09
CA THR A 696 24.72 12.28 -28.78
C THR A 696 24.33 10.81 -28.74
N SER A 697 24.80 10.11 -29.76
CA SER A 697 24.78 8.67 -29.98
C SER A 697 25.76 7.95 -29.06
N THR A 698 25.37 6.79 -28.53
CA THR A 698 26.18 5.57 -28.72
C THR A 698 25.31 4.33 -28.58
N GLU A 699 25.22 3.61 -29.69
CA GLU A 699 24.53 2.35 -29.89
C GLU A 699 25.23 1.21 -29.15
N VAL A 700 24.45 0.29 -28.60
CA VAL A 700 24.74 -1.14 -28.70
C VAL A 700 23.49 -1.78 -29.28
N GLU A 701 23.55 -1.99 -30.60
CA GLU A 701 22.59 -2.79 -31.34
C GLU A 701 22.63 -4.24 -30.85
N SER A 702 21.47 -4.78 -30.47
CA SER A 702 21.17 -6.19 -30.66
C SER A 702 19.86 -6.28 -31.42
N SER A 703 19.99 -6.32 -32.74
CA SER A 703 18.93 -6.61 -33.71
C SER A 703 18.27 -7.95 -33.39
N SER A 704 17.01 -7.93 -32.95
CA SER A 704 16.12 -9.08 -33.04
C SER A 704 15.32 -8.96 -34.35
N PRO A 705 15.15 -10.02 -35.14
CA PRO A 705 14.49 -9.94 -36.43
C PRO A 705 13.00 -9.60 -36.24
N ALA A 706 12.47 -8.80 -37.17
CA ALA A 706 11.07 -8.42 -37.23
C ALA A 706 10.15 -9.63 -36.99
N ALA A 707 9.34 -9.56 -35.93
CA ALA A 707 8.31 -10.55 -35.67
C ALA A 707 7.23 -10.43 -36.77
N PRO A 708 6.70 -11.56 -37.29
CA PRO A 708 5.68 -11.53 -38.32
C PRO A 708 4.39 -10.94 -37.78
N ALA A 709 3.69 -10.16 -38.60
CA ALA A 709 2.40 -9.50 -38.30
C ALA A 709 1.48 -10.38 -37.42
N GLU A 710 1.39 -10.02 -36.14
CA GLU A 710 0.62 -10.77 -35.15
C GLU A 710 -0.86 -10.37 -35.22
N LYS A 711 -1.71 -11.37 -35.48
CA LYS A 711 -3.17 -11.28 -35.54
C LYS A 711 -3.75 -10.58 -34.30
N GLN A 712 -4.77 -9.73 -34.51
CA GLN A 712 -5.61 -9.12 -33.49
C GLN A 712 -5.95 -10.13 -32.36
N GLY A 713 -5.24 -10.00 -31.24
CA GLY A 713 -5.28 -10.91 -30.11
C GLY A 713 -5.92 -10.25 -28.90
N LEU A 714 -6.80 -10.97 -28.21
CA LEU A 714 -7.27 -10.58 -26.88
C LEU A 714 -6.09 -10.65 -25.90
N ARG A 715 -5.81 -9.56 -25.19
CA ARG A 715 -4.74 -9.47 -24.19
C ARG A 715 -5.32 -9.26 -22.79
N PRO A 716 -4.73 -9.85 -21.74
CA PRO A 716 -5.18 -9.62 -20.37
C PRO A 716 -4.94 -8.16 -19.95
N VAL A 717 -5.92 -7.57 -19.26
CA VAL A 717 -5.84 -6.19 -18.72
C VAL A 717 -4.95 -6.14 -17.48
N PHE A 718 -4.97 -7.21 -16.67
CA PHE A 718 -4.18 -7.36 -15.46
C PHE A 718 -3.23 -8.55 -15.54
N PRO A 719 -2.17 -8.55 -14.71
CA PRO A 719 -1.15 -9.60 -14.74
C PRO A 719 -1.68 -10.99 -14.41
N THR A 720 -1.18 -12.00 -15.12
CA THR A 720 -1.59 -13.40 -14.97
C THR A 720 -0.84 -14.14 -13.85
N ASP A 721 0.24 -13.56 -13.30
CA ASP A 721 1.08 -14.14 -12.24
C ASP A 721 0.41 -14.17 -10.86
N ARG A 722 -0.59 -13.30 -10.64
CA ARG A 722 -1.23 -13.13 -9.34
C ARG A 722 -2.75 -13.36 -9.43
N PRO A 723 -3.21 -14.62 -9.38
CA PRO A 723 -4.59 -14.99 -9.73
C PRO A 723 -5.68 -14.48 -8.77
N PHE A 724 -5.31 -13.92 -7.61
CA PHE A 724 -6.27 -13.40 -6.63
C PHE A 724 -6.41 -11.86 -6.63
N PHE A 725 -5.69 -11.15 -7.51
CA PHE A 725 -5.95 -9.74 -7.78
C PHE A 725 -6.80 -9.61 -9.05
N HIS A 726 -8.00 -9.07 -8.90
CA HIS A 726 -9.02 -8.95 -9.95
C HIS A 726 -9.21 -7.49 -10.36
N ALA A 727 -9.63 -7.26 -11.60
CA ALA A 727 -9.88 -5.91 -12.11
C ALA A 727 -10.97 -5.21 -11.30
N ASP A 728 -12.07 -5.92 -11.09
CA ASP A 728 -13.30 -5.42 -10.50
C ASP A 728 -13.84 -6.41 -9.45
N LEU A 729 -14.79 -5.93 -8.64
CA LEU A 729 -15.41 -6.74 -7.58
C LEU A 729 -16.15 -7.96 -8.15
N ASP A 730 -16.86 -7.78 -9.27
CA ASP A 730 -17.66 -8.85 -9.88
C ASP A 730 -16.82 -10.05 -10.33
N GLU A 731 -15.65 -9.76 -10.91
CA GLU A 731 -14.67 -10.77 -11.29
C GLU A 731 -14.13 -11.51 -10.06
N ALA A 732 -13.82 -10.77 -8.99
CA ALA A 732 -13.34 -11.34 -7.74
C ALA A 732 -14.35 -12.32 -7.12
N VAL A 733 -15.63 -11.94 -7.11
CA VAL A 733 -16.72 -12.78 -6.61
C VAL A 733 -16.92 -14.01 -7.50
N THR A 734 -16.93 -13.83 -8.82
CA THR A 734 -17.10 -14.93 -9.77
C THR A 734 -15.97 -15.95 -9.67
N ALA A 735 -14.73 -15.49 -9.51
CA ALA A 735 -13.56 -16.34 -9.32
C ALA A 735 -13.65 -17.11 -7.99
N ALA A 736 -14.07 -16.46 -6.90
CA ALA A 736 -14.28 -17.10 -5.61
C ALA A 736 -15.37 -18.18 -5.68
N LEU A 737 -16.48 -17.91 -6.35
CA LEU A 737 -17.58 -18.86 -6.57
C LEU A 737 -17.13 -20.10 -7.38
N ALA A 738 -16.36 -19.88 -8.46
CA ALA A 738 -15.84 -20.96 -9.29
C ALA A 738 -14.90 -21.88 -8.50
N ASN A 739 -13.99 -21.30 -7.70
CA ASN A 739 -13.07 -22.04 -6.85
C ASN A 739 -13.80 -22.81 -5.74
N ALA A 740 -14.82 -22.22 -5.11
CA ALA A 740 -15.62 -22.86 -4.07
C ALA A 740 -16.33 -24.12 -4.60
N LYS A 741 -17.01 -24.04 -5.75
CA LYS A 741 -17.69 -25.20 -6.38
C LYS A 741 -16.73 -26.34 -6.71
N ARG A 742 -15.51 -26.03 -7.16
CA ARG A 742 -14.50 -27.04 -7.48
C ARG A 742 -13.96 -27.74 -6.23
N SER A 743 -13.80 -27.00 -5.13
CA SER A 743 -13.41 -27.58 -3.85
C SER A 743 -14.44 -28.62 -3.36
N GLU A 744 -15.74 -28.36 -3.55
CA GLU A 744 -16.83 -29.28 -3.18
C GLU A 744 -16.86 -30.54 -4.04
N CYS A 745 -16.63 -30.43 -5.36
CA CYS A 745 -16.54 -31.60 -6.24
C CYS A 745 -15.37 -32.52 -5.88
N ARG A 746 -14.26 -31.98 -5.35
CA ARG A 746 -13.06 -32.75 -5.00
C ARG A 746 -13.28 -33.64 -3.77
N PHE A 747 -14.29 -33.37 -2.93
CA PHE A 747 -14.57 -34.16 -1.73
C PHE A 747 -15.53 -35.34 -1.95
N ARG A 748 -16.08 -35.54 -3.17
CA ARG A 748 -16.79 -36.78 -3.56
C ARG A 748 -15.84 -37.95 -3.91
N PHE A 749 -14.57 -37.88 -3.52
CA PHE A 749 -13.50 -38.82 -3.90
C PHE A 749 -13.32 -40.00 -2.92
N ILE A 750 -14.41 -40.68 -2.56
CA ILE A 750 -14.31 -41.99 -1.88
C ILE A 750 -13.78 -43.08 -2.85
N ASP A 751 -13.81 -42.84 -4.17
CA ASP A 751 -13.26 -43.76 -5.19
C ASP A 751 -11.72 -43.71 -5.36
N LEU A 752 -11.03 -42.65 -4.91
CA LEU A 752 -9.56 -42.60 -5.01
C LEU A 752 -8.89 -43.58 -4.05
N PHE A 753 -9.51 -43.78 -2.89
CA PHE A 753 -8.96 -44.61 -1.83
C PHE A 753 -8.87 -46.08 -2.25
N LEU A 754 -9.90 -46.62 -2.90
CA LEU A 754 -9.87 -47.99 -3.46
C LEU A 754 -8.84 -48.14 -4.58
N THR A 755 -8.70 -47.11 -5.43
CA THR A 755 -7.78 -47.14 -6.58
C THR A 755 -6.32 -47.10 -6.14
N ILE A 756 -5.98 -46.30 -5.12
CA ILE A 756 -4.62 -46.23 -4.55
C ILE A 756 -4.25 -47.55 -3.83
N MET A 757 -5.20 -48.18 -3.14
CA MET A 757 -4.98 -49.48 -2.50
C MET A 757 -4.70 -50.58 -3.52
N ALA A 758 -5.50 -50.68 -4.58
CA ALA A 758 -5.35 -51.72 -5.60
C ALA A 758 -4.04 -51.57 -6.40
N THR A 759 -3.65 -50.34 -6.75
CA THR A 759 -2.44 -50.05 -7.53
C THR A 759 -1.15 -50.35 -6.76
N SER A 760 -1.08 -50.03 -5.47
CA SER A 760 0.10 -50.30 -4.63
C SER A 760 0.29 -51.80 -4.35
N LEU A 761 -0.83 -52.53 -4.23
CA LEU A 761 -0.82 -53.99 -4.04
C LEU A 761 -0.38 -54.73 -5.31
N LEU A 762 -0.89 -54.31 -6.47
CA LEU A 762 -0.57 -54.90 -7.78
C LEU A 762 0.89 -54.67 -8.17
N THR A 763 1.40 -53.44 -7.97
CA THR A 763 2.82 -53.11 -8.22
C THR A 763 3.75 -53.90 -7.32
N GLY A 764 3.40 -54.05 -6.03
CA GLY A 764 4.09 -54.94 -5.10
C GLY A 764 4.14 -56.37 -5.62
N ALA A 765 3.00 -56.92 -6.08
CA ALA A 765 2.91 -58.29 -6.57
C ALA A 765 3.80 -58.55 -7.79
N ILE A 766 3.79 -57.66 -8.78
CA ILE A 766 4.67 -57.76 -9.97
C ILE A 766 6.15 -57.77 -9.56
N PHE A 767 6.53 -56.87 -8.64
CA PHE A 767 7.90 -56.80 -8.15
C PHE A 767 8.31 -58.05 -7.34
N GLY A 768 7.40 -58.59 -6.52
CA GLY A 768 7.60 -59.84 -5.78
C GLY A 768 7.79 -61.06 -6.67
N THR A 769 6.97 -61.20 -7.72
CA THR A 769 7.13 -62.24 -8.76
C THR A 769 8.48 -62.12 -9.47
N GLY A 770 8.91 -60.91 -9.82
CA GLY A 770 10.23 -60.66 -10.43
C GLY A 770 11.39 -61.10 -9.54
N LEU A 771 11.34 -60.79 -8.24
CA LEU A 771 12.37 -61.22 -7.27
C LEU A 771 12.46 -62.74 -7.13
N THR A 772 11.32 -63.44 -7.06
CA THR A 772 11.28 -64.90 -6.94
C THR A 772 11.79 -65.58 -8.21
N LEU A 773 11.33 -65.15 -9.39
CA LEU A 773 11.73 -65.72 -10.68
C LEU A 773 13.20 -65.46 -11.02
N SER A 774 13.74 -64.30 -10.63
CA SER A 774 15.15 -63.96 -10.87
C SER A 774 16.16 -64.85 -10.11
N GLY A 775 15.71 -65.62 -9.12
CA GLY A 775 16.60 -66.42 -8.26
C GLY A 775 17.35 -65.62 -7.19
N VAL A 776 17.30 -64.28 -7.21
CA VAL A 776 17.95 -63.39 -6.22
C VAL A 776 17.31 -63.52 -4.83
N ALA A 777 16.10 -64.07 -4.73
CA ALA A 777 15.50 -64.41 -3.45
C ALA A 777 16.22 -65.58 -2.74
N ASN A 778 17.05 -66.38 -3.42
CA ASN A 778 17.79 -67.49 -2.80
C ASN A 778 18.95 -66.95 -1.94
N PRO A 779 19.01 -67.28 -0.63
CA PRO A 779 20.08 -66.80 0.24
C PRO A 779 21.50 -67.18 -0.21
N GLN A 780 21.67 -68.34 -0.86
CA GLN A 780 22.98 -68.80 -1.32
C GLN A 780 23.52 -67.95 -2.46
N VAL A 781 22.66 -67.53 -3.39
CA VAL A 781 23.02 -66.62 -4.49
C VAL A 781 23.57 -65.30 -3.94
N ILE A 782 22.94 -64.78 -2.88
CA ILE A 782 23.36 -63.53 -2.23
C ILE A 782 24.69 -63.72 -1.49
N LYS A 783 24.85 -64.81 -0.72
CA LYS A 783 26.10 -65.06 0.03
C LYS A 783 27.28 -65.33 -0.90
N ASN A 784 27.07 -66.16 -1.92
CA ASN A 784 28.09 -66.50 -2.91
C ASN A 784 28.58 -65.27 -3.68
N GLN A 785 27.73 -64.26 -3.87
CA GLN A 785 28.15 -62.98 -4.43
C GLN A 785 29.20 -62.26 -3.59
N PHE A 786 29.06 -62.26 -2.27
CA PHE A 786 30.03 -61.63 -1.37
C PHE A 786 31.26 -62.50 -1.10
N ARG A 787 31.17 -63.81 -1.35
CA ARG A 787 32.31 -64.74 -1.39
C ARG A 787 33.03 -64.80 -2.74
N LEU A 788 32.59 -64.00 -3.71
CA LEU A 788 33.13 -63.95 -5.08
C LEU A 788 33.05 -65.30 -5.83
N SER A 789 32.13 -66.19 -5.43
CA SER A 789 31.94 -67.52 -6.03
C SER A 789 30.82 -67.57 -7.07
N ASP A 790 29.82 -66.70 -6.97
CA ASP A 790 28.72 -66.59 -7.95
C ASP A 790 28.36 -65.12 -8.18
N PHE A 791 28.37 -64.67 -9.43
CA PHE A 791 28.08 -63.28 -9.81
C PHE A 791 26.64 -63.06 -10.29
N HIS A 792 25.75 -64.03 -10.10
CA HIS A 792 24.35 -63.98 -10.55
C HIS A 792 23.56 -62.80 -9.97
N MET A 793 23.79 -62.47 -8.69
CA MET A 793 23.13 -61.32 -8.05
C MET A 793 23.54 -60.00 -8.72
N LEU A 794 24.85 -59.81 -8.95
CA LEU A 794 25.38 -58.60 -9.57
C LEU A 794 24.89 -58.45 -11.02
N ALA A 795 24.90 -59.53 -11.81
CA ALA A 795 24.40 -59.50 -13.19
C ALA A 795 22.91 -59.14 -13.27
N THR A 796 22.08 -59.70 -12.39
CA THR A 796 20.65 -59.39 -12.30
C THR A 796 20.42 -57.93 -11.91
N PHE A 797 21.18 -57.42 -10.94
CA PHE A 797 21.07 -56.06 -10.43
C PHE A 797 21.50 -54.99 -11.44
N LEU A 798 22.62 -55.20 -12.14
CA LEU A 798 23.08 -54.28 -13.19
C LEU A 798 22.05 -54.18 -14.33
N THR A 799 21.50 -55.32 -14.73
CA THR A 799 20.45 -55.37 -15.77
C THR A 799 19.18 -54.64 -15.32
N ALA A 800 18.74 -54.82 -14.06
CA ALA A 800 17.58 -54.12 -13.52
C ALA A 800 17.79 -52.60 -13.41
N SER A 801 18.99 -52.17 -13.04
CA SER A 801 19.36 -50.75 -12.92
C SER A 801 19.42 -50.06 -14.28
N ALA A 802 20.06 -50.68 -15.28
CA ALA A 802 20.10 -50.21 -16.66
C ALA A 802 18.68 -50.04 -17.24
N THR A 803 17.87 -51.10 -17.16
CA THR A 803 16.47 -51.06 -17.63
C THR A 803 15.66 -49.95 -16.95
N SER A 804 15.87 -49.72 -15.65
CA SER A 804 15.19 -48.66 -14.89
C SER A 804 15.64 -47.25 -15.31
N ALA A 805 16.92 -47.06 -15.66
CA ALA A 805 17.46 -45.78 -16.14
C ALA A 805 16.86 -45.38 -17.50
N ALA A 806 16.74 -46.35 -18.42
CA ALA A 806 16.06 -46.17 -19.69
C ALA A 806 14.57 -45.81 -19.50
N ILE A 807 13.88 -46.51 -18.60
CA ILE A 807 12.47 -46.24 -18.26
C ILE A 807 12.28 -44.83 -17.72
N PHE A 808 13.07 -44.41 -16.73
CA PHE A 808 12.93 -43.08 -16.14
C PHE A 808 13.23 -41.96 -17.13
N THR A 809 14.22 -42.14 -18.00
CA THR A 809 14.54 -41.12 -19.00
C THR A 809 13.43 -40.97 -20.05
N LEU A 810 12.86 -42.10 -20.50
CA LEU A 810 11.72 -42.10 -21.43
C LEU A 810 10.50 -41.39 -20.80
N TYR A 811 10.24 -41.64 -19.52
CA TYR A 811 9.06 -41.13 -18.81
C TYR A 811 9.20 -39.66 -18.36
N ASN A 812 10.40 -39.25 -17.91
CA ASN A 812 10.71 -37.86 -17.54
C ASN A 812 10.59 -36.90 -18.73
N SER A 813 10.71 -37.38 -19.97
CA SER A 813 10.58 -36.53 -21.17
C SER A 813 9.14 -36.07 -21.48
N LYS A 814 8.11 -36.71 -20.87
CA LYS A 814 6.71 -36.50 -21.27
C LYS A 814 5.77 -35.95 -20.19
N THR A 815 5.96 -36.21 -18.88
CA THR A 815 4.89 -35.82 -17.93
C THR A 815 5.26 -35.61 -16.44
N ILE A 816 6.35 -36.20 -15.89
CA ILE A 816 6.68 -36.10 -14.45
C ILE A 816 8.20 -35.97 -14.28
N ASN A 817 8.69 -35.03 -13.49
CA ASN A 817 10.13 -34.89 -13.17
C ASN A 817 10.46 -35.63 -11.87
N ILE A 818 11.06 -36.82 -11.96
CA ILE A 818 11.49 -37.58 -10.77
C ILE A 818 12.88 -37.07 -10.33
N PRO A 819 13.01 -36.40 -9.16
CA PRO A 819 14.28 -35.84 -8.72
C PRO A 819 15.26 -36.93 -8.27
N ALA A 820 16.57 -36.63 -8.41
CA ALA A 820 17.63 -37.46 -7.84
C ALA A 820 17.49 -37.57 -6.31
N ARG A 821 17.88 -38.73 -5.76
CA ARG A 821 17.71 -39.02 -4.34
C ARG A 821 18.63 -38.16 -3.46
N SER A 822 18.07 -37.56 -2.41
CA SER A 822 18.82 -36.73 -1.46
C SER A 822 19.91 -37.52 -0.73
N ALA A 823 21.01 -36.85 -0.40
CA ALA A 823 22.01 -37.37 0.51
C ALA A 823 21.40 -37.53 1.92
N SER A 824 21.75 -38.62 2.60
CA SER A 824 21.43 -38.86 4.00
C SER A 824 22.63 -38.42 4.83
N SER A 825 22.50 -37.24 5.44
CA SER A 825 23.52 -36.62 6.30
C SER A 825 23.01 -36.52 7.73
N HIS A 826 23.77 -37.07 8.69
CA HIS A 826 23.45 -37.07 10.13
C HIS A 826 24.48 -36.28 10.96
N GLY A 827 25.52 -35.72 10.36
CA GLY A 827 26.48 -34.81 11.00
C GLY A 827 27.64 -35.48 11.74
N TRP A 828 27.89 -36.77 11.48
CA TRP A 828 28.96 -37.57 12.07
C TRP A 828 30.32 -37.41 11.37
N LEU A 829 30.35 -37.48 10.03
CA LEU A 829 31.61 -37.53 9.25
C LEU A 829 31.61 -36.63 8.00
N GLY A 830 30.46 -36.12 7.56
CA GLY A 830 30.35 -35.29 6.35
C GLY A 830 28.99 -35.41 5.65
N PRO A 831 28.81 -34.80 4.46
CA PRO A 831 27.51 -34.70 3.78
C PRO A 831 26.89 -36.02 3.31
N TYR A 832 27.65 -37.12 3.32
CA TYR A 832 27.20 -38.46 2.92
C TYR A 832 27.42 -39.52 4.01
N ASP A 833 27.63 -39.10 5.25
CA ASP A 833 27.95 -39.99 6.36
C ASP A 833 26.89 -41.07 6.61
N GLY A 834 25.60 -40.73 6.53
CA GLY A 834 24.49 -41.66 6.63
C GLY A 834 24.47 -42.64 5.46
N ASN A 835 24.78 -42.20 4.24
CA ASN A 835 24.91 -43.07 3.07
C ASN A 835 26.06 -44.08 3.25
N ILE A 836 27.21 -43.64 3.77
CA ILE A 836 28.39 -44.49 3.96
C ILE A 836 28.14 -45.48 5.10
N ILE A 837 27.81 -45.00 6.31
CA ILE A 837 27.65 -45.85 7.50
C ILE A 837 26.43 -46.76 7.34
N GLY A 838 25.30 -46.22 6.90
CA GLY A 838 24.09 -47.00 6.66
C GLY A 838 24.28 -48.02 5.54
N GLY A 839 24.99 -47.64 4.46
CA GLY A 839 25.36 -48.55 3.38
C GLY A 839 26.24 -49.70 3.88
N ALA A 840 27.26 -49.42 4.68
CA ALA A 840 28.15 -50.43 5.25
C ALA A 840 27.40 -51.40 6.17
N MET A 841 26.55 -50.90 7.07
CA MET A 841 25.69 -51.73 7.93
C MET A 841 24.75 -52.62 7.11
N LEU A 842 24.15 -52.07 6.06
CA LEU A 842 23.31 -52.83 5.15
C LEU A 842 24.10 -53.97 4.48
N GLY A 843 25.34 -53.70 4.01
CA GLY A 843 26.24 -54.68 3.43
C GLY A 843 26.59 -55.83 4.39
N LEU A 844 26.95 -55.49 5.63
CA LEU A 844 27.21 -56.48 6.69
C LEU A 844 25.98 -57.37 6.95
N GLY A 845 24.80 -56.75 7.07
CA GLY A 845 23.54 -57.46 7.27
C GLY A 845 23.22 -58.42 6.13
N ILE A 846 23.45 -58.01 4.88
CA ILE A 846 23.22 -58.85 3.70
C ILE A 846 24.19 -60.04 3.68
N SER A 847 25.48 -59.81 3.95
CA SER A 847 26.48 -60.88 3.98
C SER A 847 26.22 -61.92 5.07
N LEU A 848 25.77 -61.49 6.26
CA LEU A 848 25.46 -62.38 7.39
C LEU A 848 24.24 -63.26 7.12
N THR A 849 23.21 -62.71 6.47
CA THR A 849 21.89 -63.35 6.36
C THR A 849 21.63 -63.99 5.00
N GLY A 850 22.30 -63.53 3.94
CA GLY A 850 21.90 -63.85 2.58
C GLY A 850 20.56 -63.20 2.19
N ALA A 851 20.21 -62.06 2.80
CA ALA A 851 18.94 -61.38 2.55
C ALA A 851 19.12 -59.87 2.54
N CYS A 852 18.29 -59.15 1.80
CA CYS A 852 18.15 -57.69 1.89
C CYS A 852 16.73 -57.33 2.31
N PRO A 853 16.44 -56.08 2.72
CA PRO A 853 15.11 -55.71 3.23
C PRO A 853 13.95 -56.03 2.27
N GLY A 854 14.20 -56.06 0.95
CA GLY A 854 13.20 -56.50 -0.03
C GLY A 854 13.02 -58.02 -0.10
N THR A 855 14.13 -58.78 -0.09
CA THR A 855 14.09 -60.25 -0.22
C THR A 855 13.72 -60.94 1.07
N VAL A 856 13.89 -60.33 2.25
CA VAL A 856 13.48 -60.91 3.55
C VAL A 856 11.99 -61.30 3.55
N LEU A 857 11.11 -60.45 3.00
CA LEU A 857 9.67 -60.73 2.92
C LEU A 857 9.34 -61.84 1.90
N VAL A 858 10.07 -61.86 0.77
CA VAL A 858 9.97 -62.93 -0.24
C VAL A 858 10.45 -64.27 0.32
N GLN A 859 11.56 -64.27 1.05
CA GLN A 859 12.13 -65.47 1.66
C GLN A 859 11.26 -66.01 2.80
N ALA A 860 10.61 -65.13 3.57
CA ALA A 860 9.66 -65.51 4.61
C ALA A 860 8.41 -66.19 4.03
N THR A 861 7.89 -65.69 2.90
CA THR A 861 6.78 -66.32 2.18
C THR A 861 7.17 -67.63 1.52
N ALA A 862 8.41 -67.75 1.05
CA ALA A 862 8.94 -68.99 0.51
C ALA A 862 9.12 -70.11 1.55
N GLY A 863 9.13 -69.78 2.84
CA GLY A 863 9.25 -70.75 3.93
C GLY A 863 10.66 -71.32 4.09
N ILE A 864 11.68 -70.55 3.69
CA ILE A 864 13.10 -70.95 3.76
C ILE A 864 13.62 -70.87 5.21
N GLY A 865 13.92 -71.99 5.87
CA GLY A 865 14.66 -72.05 7.14
C GLY A 865 14.31 -70.95 8.17
N ALA A 866 15.34 -70.21 8.63
CA ALA A 866 15.19 -69.13 9.62
C ALA A 866 14.69 -67.78 9.05
N SER A 867 14.22 -67.72 7.80
CA SER A 867 13.82 -66.46 7.13
C SER A 867 12.61 -65.79 7.78
N ARG A 868 11.69 -66.56 8.35
CA ARG A 868 10.54 -66.03 9.10
C ARG A 868 11.00 -65.30 10.37
N LEU A 869 11.98 -65.88 11.06
CA LEU A 869 12.60 -65.25 12.23
C LEU A 869 13.38 -63.99 11.82
N LEU A 870 14.07 -64.01 10.68
CA LEU A 870 14.73 -62.84 10.12
C LEU A 870 13.74 -61.72 9.77
N ALA A 871 12.56 -62.05 9.24
CA ALA A 871 11.49 -61.09 9.01
C ALA A 871 10.96 -60.49 10.33
N CYS A 872 10.72 -61.32 11.35
CA CYS A 872 10.30 -60.85 12.67
C CYS A 872 11.33 -59.91 13.31
N THR A 873 12.62 -60.26 13.28
CA THR A 873 13.71 -59.42 13.81
C THR A 873 13.84 -58.10 13.05
N SER A 874 13.65 -58.11 11.73
CA SER A 874 13.64 -56.89 10.90
C SER A 874 12.46 -55.96 11.21
N LEU A 875 11.26 -56.52 11.49
CA LEU A 875 10.08 -55.77 11.92
C LEU A 875 10.25 -55.20 13.33
N LEU A 876 10.78 -55.98 14.28
CA LEU A 876 11.11 -55.52 15.62
C LEU A 876 12.15 -54.40 15.60
N ALA A 877 13.18 -54.51 14.76
CA ALA A 877 14.14 -53.43 14.54
C ALA A 877 13.47 -52.15 14.01
N GLY A 878 12.40 -52.26 13.22
CA GLY A 878 11.58 -51.11 12.78
C GLY A 878 10.80 -50.45 13.92
N VAL A 879 10.24 -51.24 14.84
CA VAL A 879 9.58 -50.74 16.06
C VAL A 879 10.57 -49.99 16.95
N VAL A 880 11.75 -50.57 17.18
CA VAL A 880 12.82 -49.95 17.97
C VAL A 880 13.32 -48.68 17.29
N TRP A 881 13.53 -48.72 15.97
CA TRP A 881 13.97 -47.56 15.18
C TRP A 881 13.07 -46.34 15.39
N VAL A 882 11.75 -46.49 15.30
CA VAL A 882 10.81 -45.35 15.45
C VAL A 882 10.96 -44.65 16.80
N ARG A 883 11.25 -45.40 17.87
CA ARG A 883 11.43 -44.83 19.22
C ARG A 883 12.82 -44.24 19.43
N CYS A 884 13.86 -44.86 18.85
CA CYS A 884 15.26 -44.46 19.02
C CYS A 884 15.72 -43.40 18.02
N LYS A 885 15.03 -43.23 16.88
CA LYS A 885 15.32 -42.25 15.83
C LYS A 885 15.68 -40.85 16.35
N PRO A 886 14.93 -40.20 17.25
CA PRO A 886 15.27 -38.86 17.74
C PRO A 886 16.55 -38.81 18.59
N TYR A 887 17.00 -39.95 19.14
CA TYR A 887 18.24 -40.03 19.92
C TYR A 887 19.46 -40.41 19.08
N ILE A 888 19.23 -41.12 17.96
CA ILE A 888 20.29 -41.57 17.05
C ILE A 888 20.60 -40.49 16.01
N ILE A 889 19.59 -39.76 15.54
CA ILE A 889 19.71 -38.75 14.48
C ILE A 889 19.42 -37.37 15.06
N GLY A 890 20.44 -36.49 15.06
CA GLY A 890 20.29 -35.07 15.40
C GLY A 890 19.61 -34.25 14.30
N PRO A 891 19.26 -32.98 14.56
CA PRO A 891 18.70 -32.09 13.53
C PRO A 891 19.70 -31.93 12.36
N PRO A 892 19.22 -31.91 11.11
CA PRO A 892 20.10 -31.88 9.93
C PRO A 892 20.95 -30.61 9.95
N THR A 893 22.29 -30.77 9.99
CA THR A 893 23.25 -29.67 10.13
C THR A 893 23.50 -28.91 8.82
N SER A 894 23.10 -29.46 7.67
CA SER A 894 23.08 -28.75 6.37
C SER A 894 22.16 -29.46 5.36
N ARG A 895 21.38 -28.69 4.59
CA ARG A 895 20.50 -29.22 3.54
C ARG A 895 21.33 -29.47 2.29
N VAL A 896 21.94 -30.65 2.18
CA VAL A 896 22.73 -31.04 0.99
C VAL A 896 21.80 -31.12 -0.22
N GLN A 897 22.09 -30.35 -1.27
CA GLN A 897 21.31 -30.37 -2.52
C GLN A 897 21.36 -31.76 -3.16
N ASN A 898 20.26 -32.13 -3.84
CA ASN A 898 20.15 -33.37 -4.61
C ASN A 898 21.12 -33.33 -5.79
N THR A 899 22.37 -33.73 -5.55
CA THR A 899 23.43 -33.73 -6.56
C THR A 899 23.32 -34.98 -7.43
N SER A 900 23.03 -34.77 -8.70
CA SER A 900 23.13 -35.81 -9.72
C SER A 900 24.55 -35.86 -10.29
N VAL A 901 24.91 -36.98 -10.91
CA VAL A 901 26.19 -37.13 -11.64
C VAL A 901 26.29 -36.11 -12.78
N MET A 902 25.15 -35.66 -13.34
CA MET A 902 25.09 -34.61 -14.36
C MET A 902 25.55 -33.26 -13.80
N ASP A 903 25.16 -32.93 -12.57
CA ASP A 903 25.52 -31.66 -11.91
C ASP A 903 27.02 -31.58 -11.59
N VAL A 904 27.64 -32.73 -11.29
CA VAL A 904 29.09 -32.80 -10.98
C VAL A 904 29.95 -32.82 -12.24
N THR A 905 29.48 -33.46 -13.31
CA THR A 905 30.26 -33.64 -14.55
C THR A 905 30.02 -32.55 -15.61
N GLY A 906 28.94 -31.77 -15.49
CA GLY A 906 28.56 -30.75 -16.47
C GLY A 906 28.11 -31.30 -17.83
N LEU A 907 27.93 -32.62 -17.95
CA LEU A 907 27.53 -33.30 -19.17
C LEU A 907 26.00 -33.33 -19.33
N SER A 908 25.52 -33.31 -20.58
CA SER A 908 24.08 -33.41 -20.85
C SER A 908 23.52 -34.78 -20.44
N ALA A 909 22.27 -34.80 -19.98
CA ALA A 909 21.59 -36.00 -19.48
C ALA A 909 21.68 -37.20 -20.44
N GLY A 910 21.54 -36.96 -21.74
CA GLY A 910 21.67 -38.00 -22.76
C GLY A 910 23.07 -38.61 -22.86
N LYS A 911 24.13 -37.81 -22.71
CA LYS A 911 25.52 -38.31 -22.75
C LYS A 911 25.84 -39.14 -21.51
N VAL A 912 25.39 -38.69 -20.34
CA VAL A 912 25.57 -39.41 -19.07
C VAL A 912 24.82 -40.75 -19.10
N LEU A 913 23.58 -40.77 -19.61
CA LEU A 913 22.81 -42.00 -19.77
C LEU A 913 23.49 -42.99 -20.72
N VAL A 914 23.90 -42.56 -21.91
CA VAL A 914 24.60 -43.43 -22.87
C VAL A 914 25.89 -43.99 -22.26
N GLY A 915 26.66 -43.17 -21.55
CA GLY A 915 27.84 -43.62 -20.83
C GLY A 915 27.53 -44.66 -19.74
N TYR A 916 26.44 -44.45 -18.99
CA TYR A 916 25.98 -45.39 -17.96
C TYR A 916 25.57 -46.74 -18.56
N GLU A 917 24.76 -46.73 -19.62
CA GLU A 917 24.31 -47.95 -20.32
C GLU A 917 25.50 -48.74 -20.89
N ILE A 918 26.45 -48.06 -21.55
CA ILE A 918 27.67 -48.71 -22.06
C ILE A 918 28.48 -49.34 -20.93
N THR A 919 28.60 -48.66 -19.78
CA THR A 919 29.34 -49.16 -18.62
C THR A 919 28.66 -50.39 -18.02
N MET A 920 27.33 -50.36 -17.84
CA MET A 920 26.57 -51.50 -17.33
C MET A 920 26.67 -52.71 -18.27
N LEU A 921 26.57 -52.50 -19.58
CA LEU A 921 26.72 -53.55 -20.59
C LEU A 921 28.14 -54.14 -20.62
N ALA A 922 29.17 -53.30 -20.50
CA ALA A 922 30.57 -53.75 -20.46
C ALA A 922 30.85 -54.62 -19.22
N ILE A 923 30.38 -54.20 -18.04
CA ILE A 923 30.52 -54.98 -16.81
C ILE A 923 29.74 -56.28 -16.90
N LEU A 924 28.50 -56.25 -17.43
CA LEU A 924 27.68 -57.44 -17.62
C LEU A 924 28.34 -58.44 -18.59
N ALA A 925 28.90 -57.97 -19.71
CA ALA A 925 29.64 -58.81 -20.65
C ALA A 925 30.88 -59.44 -20.00
N GLY A 926 31.61 -58.69 -19.18
CA GLY A 926 32.74 -59.19 -18.40
C GLY A 926 32.34 -60.27 -17.38
N ILE A 927 31.24 -60.08 -16.67
CA ILE A 927 30.72 -61.07 -15.72
C ILE A 927 30.29 -62.36 -16.43
N LEU A 928 29.58 -62.25 -17.55
CA LEU A 928 29.15 -63.41 -18.34
C LEU A 928 30.33 -64.16 -18.97
N TYR A 929 31.48 -63.51 -19.15
CA TYR A 929 32.71 -64.12 -19.66
C TYR A 929 33.53 -64.83 -18.57
N ILE A 930 33.60 -64.24 -17.37
CA ILE A 930 34.47 -64.73 -16.27
C ILE A 930 33.76 -65.73 -15.35
N ALA A 931 32.45 -65.58 -15.13
CA ALA A 931 31.76 -66.33 -14.09
C ALA A 931 31.39 -67.76 -14.52
N PRO A 932 31.57 -68.77 -13.64
CA PRO A 932 31.02 -70.11 -13.88
C PRO A 932 29.50 -70.04 -14.00
N ARG A 933 28.92 -70.81 -14.94
CA ARG A 933 27.45 -70.87 -15.12
C ARG A 933 26.78 -71.41 -13.85
N SER A 934 26.09 -70.54 -13.13
CA SER A 934 25.23 -70.95 -12.02
C SER A 934 23.99 -71.68 -12.56
N VAL A 935 23.56 -72.73 -11.88
CA VAL A 935 22.35 -73.48 -12.22
C VAL A 935 21.15 -72.76 -11.60
N THR A 936 20.71 -71.67 -12.24
CA THR A 936 19.48 -70.96 -11.90
C THR A 936 18.46 -71.11 -13.04
N MET A 937 17.16 -71.21 -12.69
CA MET A 937 16.08 -71.48 -13.66
C MET A 937 15.92 -70.39 -14.74
N LEU A 938 16.22 -69.13 -14.43
CA LEU A 938 16.20 -68.01 -15.38
C LEU A 938 17.59 -67.38 -15.48
N HIS A 939 17.97 -67.01 -16.70
CA HIS A 939 19.21 -66.28 -16.95
C HIS A 939 19.16 -64.93 -16.20
N PRO A 940 20.26 -64.51 -15.52
CA PRO A 940 20.28 -63.29 -14.68
C PRO A 940 19.80 -62.03 -15.41
N VAL A 941 20.07 -61.94 -16.72
CA VAL A 941 19.60 -60.84 -17.59
C VAL A 941 18.07 -60.81 -17.69
N VAL A 942 17.42 -61.97 -17.85
CA VAL A 942 15.95 -62.05 -17.93
C VAL A 942 15.34 -61.71 -16.57
N GLY A 943 15.95 -62.19 -15.49
CA GLY A 943 15.56 -61.81 -14.13
C GLY A 943 15.65 -60.31 -13.87
N GLY A 944 16.73 -59.67 -14.35
CA GLY A 944 16.94 -58.23 -14.19
C GLY A 944 15.95 -57.38 -15.00
N LEU A 945 15.63 -57.80 -16.24
CA LEU A 945 14.61 -57.15 -17.06
C LEU A 945 13.23 -57.19 -16.38
N LEU A 946 12.83 -58.33 -15.80
CA LEU A 946 11.56 -58.45 -15.08
C LEU A 946 11.48 -57.50 -13.87
N ILE A 947 12.57 -57.38 -13.11
CA ILE A 947 12.64 -56.43 -11.98
C ILE A 947 12.57 -54.98 -12.49
N GLY A 948 13.24 -54.66 -13.59
CA GLY A 948 13.17 -53.35 -14.25
C GLY A 948 11.76 -53.01 -14.77
N PHE A 949 11.03 -53.97 -15.35
CA PHE A 949 9.63 -53.77 -15.72
C PHE A 949 8.71 -53.58 -14.51
N GLY A 950 8.99 -54.23 -13.38
CA GLY A 950 8.29 -53.96 -12.12
C GLY A 950 8.41 -52.49 -11.68
N GLN A 951 9.56 -51.85 -11.94
CA GLN A 951 9.75 -50.41 -11.73
C GLN A 951 8.84 -49.58 -12.65
N LEU A 952 8.73 -49.92 -13.93
CA LEU A 952 7.83 -49.25 -14.87
C LEU A 952 6.38 -49.29 -14.37
N SER A 953 5.92 -50.45 -13.91
CA SER A 953 4.58 -50.59 -13.33
C SER A 953 4.38 -49.71 -12.10
N SER A 954 5.39 -49.59 -11.22
CA SER A 954 5.34 -48.69 -10.05
C SER A 954 5.22 -47.23 -10.46
N VAL A 955 6.00 -46.78 -11.44
CA VAL A 955 5.99 -45.38 -11.90
C VAL A 955 4.68 -45.02 -12.58
N ILE A 956 4.14 -45.92 -13.42
CA ILE A 956 2.87 -45.70 -14.11
C ILE A 956 1.70 -45.69 -13.13
N LEU A 957 1.67 -46.63 -12.18
CA LEU A 957 0.49 -46.84 -11.33
C LEU A 957 0.52 -46.03 -10.04
N THR A 958 1.69 -45.64 -9.53
CA THR A 958 1.83 -44.97 -8.22
C THR A 958 2.59 -43.64 -8.27
N GLU A 959 3.13 -43.26 -9.44
CA GLU A 959 4.00 -42.08 -9.64
C GLU A 959 5.21 -41.99 -8.70
N LYS A 960 5.54 -43.09 -8.00
CA LYS A 960 6.62 -43.18 -7.04
C LYS A 960 7.61 -44.28 -7.41
N PRO A 961 8.91 -44.10 -7.12
CA PRO A 961 9.90 -45.15 -7.28
C PRO A 961 9.68 -46.28 -6.26
N VAL A 962 10.09 -47.50 -6.61
CA VAL A 962 9.97 -48.67 -5.74
C VAL A 962 10.85 -48.52 -4.49
N GLY A 963 10.27 -48.81 -3.32
CA GLY A 963 11.01 -48.83 -2.05
C GLY A 963 10.33 -49.63 -0.94
N VAL A 964 10.85 -50.83 -0.65
CA VAL A 964 10.27 -51.74 0.38
C VAL A 964 10.63 -51.29 1.80
N SER A 965 11.83 -50.75 1.99
CA SER A 965 12.35 -50.46 3.35
C SER A 965 11.48 -49.50 4.19
N GLY A 966 10.64 -48.68 3.55
CA GLY A 966 9.69 -47.78 4.24
C GLY A 966 8.66 -48.54 5.07
N ALA A 967 8.31 -49.76 4.65
CA ALA A 967 7.32 -50.59 5.32
C ALA A 967 7.73 -50.95 6.76
N TYR A 968 9.02 -51.13 7.05
CA TYR A 968 9.49 -51.47 8.40
C TYR A 968 9.33 -50.31 9.39
N GLU A 969 9.57 -49.07 8.96
CA GLU A 969 9.35 -47.87 9.79
C GLU A 969 7.87 -47.55 9.95
N GLU A 970 7.08 -47.71 8.89
CA GLU A 970 5.62 -47.54 8.94
C GLU A 970 4.97 -48.58 9.84
N PHE A 971 5.42 -49.83 9.79
CA PHE A 971 5.00 -50.87 10.73
C PHE A 971 5.33 -50.50 12.18
N GLY A 972 6.53 -49.95 12.42
CA GLY A 972 6.91 -49.43 13.74
C GLY A 972 6.01 -48.29 14.23
N LYS A 973 5.65 -47.35 13.35
CA LYS A 973 4.72 -46.26 13.68
C LYS A 973 3.33 -46.80 13.97
N PHE A 974 2.84 -47.69 13.11
CA PHE A 974 1.56 -48.37 13.28
C PHE A 974 1.49 -49.13 14.62
N PHE A 975 2.58 -49.80 15.02
CA PHE A 975 2.70 -50.45 16.32
C PHE A 975 2.57 -49.44 17.48
N TRP A 976 3.32 -48.33 17.44
CA TRP A 976 3.26 -47.31 18.49
C TRP A 976 1.95 -46.51 18.52
N ASP A 977 1.31 -46.29 17.37
CA ASP A 977 0.02 -45.60 17.30
C ASP A 977 -1.11 -46.43 17.92
N ILE A 978 -1.11 -47.75 17.69
CA ILE A 978 -2.05 -48.69 18.32
C ILE A 978 -1.86 -48.72 19.84
N PHE A 979 -0.62 -48.88 20.32
CA PHE A 979 -0.33 -48.89 21.76
C PHE A 979 -0.47 -47.50 22.41
N GLY A 980 -0.43 -46.42 21.63
CA GLY A 980 -0.58 -45.03 22.08
C GLY A 980 -2.00 -44.48 22.05
N GLY A 981 -3.02 -45.31 21.75
CA GLY A 981 -4.44 -44.92 21.75
C GLY A 981 -4.86 -43.99 20.61
N LYS A 982 -4.01 -43.82 19.58
CA LYS A 982 -4.35 -43.03 18.38
C LYS A 982 -5.06 -43.95 17.39
N GLY A 983 -6.34 -43.70 17.10
CA GLY A 983 -7.09 -44.47 16.11
C GLY A 983 -6.40 -44.52 14.74
N ILE A 984 -6.50 -45.66 14.06
CA ILE A 984 -5.90 -45.91 12.74
C ILE A 984 -6.61 -45.05 11.69
N LYS A 985 -5.95 -44.01 11.15
CA LYS A 985 -6.55 -43.13 10.14
C LYS A 985 -6.48 -43.68 8.70
N SER A 986 -5.48 -44.49 8.35
CA SER A 986 -5.38 -45.18 7.04
C SER A 986 -4.25 -46.23 7.03
N LEU A 987 -4.35 -47.24 6.15
CA LEU A 987 -3.28 -48.20 5.88
C LEU A 987 -2.20 -47.55 5.00
N PRO A 988 -0.94 -47.48 5.44
CA PRO A 988 0.07 -46.73 4.73
C PRO A 988 0.59 -47.49 3.49
N GLN A 989 0.96 -46.73 2.46
CA GLN A 989 1.22 -47.22 1.10
C GLN A 989 2.37 -48.25 1.03
N ASN A 990 3.43 -48.11 1.84
CA ASN A 990 4.56 -49.03 1.76
C ASN A 990 4.24 -50.39 2.40
N ILE A 991 3.34 -50.43 3.39
CA ILE A 991 2.82 -51.70 3.94
C ILE A 991 1.99 -52.43 2.88
N LEU A 992 1.13 -51.72 2.13
CA LEU A 992 0.36 -52.32 1.03
C LEU A 992 1.27 -52.86 -0.09
N PHE A 993 2.32 -52.12 -0.44
CA PHE A 993 3.33 -52.59 -1.38
C PHE A 993 4.06 -53.84 -0.88
N ALA A 994 4.43 -53.89 0.40
CA ALA A 994 5.07 -55.04 1.03
C ALA A 994 4.14 -56.28 1.06
N CYS A 995 2.85 -56.10 1.36
CA CYS A 995 1.84 -57.15 1.27
C CYS A 995 1.68 -57.66 -0.17
N GLY A 996 1.64 -56.75 -1.15
CA GLY A 996 1.65 -57.07 -2.57
C GLY A 996 2.85 -57.95 -2.95
N LEU A 997 4.05 -57.55 -2.54
CA LEU A 997 5.30 -58.28 -2.78
C LEU A 997 5.28 -59.70 -2.19
N MET A 998 4.75 -59.87 -0.98
CA MET A 998 4.56 -61.19 -0.37
C MET A 998 3.56 -62.05 -1.15
N MET A 999 2.43 -61.48 -1.59
CA MET A 999 1.44 -62.19 -2.38
C MET A 999 1.95 -62.60 -3.76
N GLY A 1000 2.70 -61.73 -4.44
CA GLY A 1000 3.31 -62.04 -5.73
C GLY A 1000 4.31 -63.20 -5.63
N SER A 1001 5.16 -63.18 -4.59
CA SER A 1001 6.06 -64.30 -4.29
C SER A 1001 5.30 -65.60 -4.01
N TRP A 1002 4.31 -65.54 -3.11
CA TRP A 1002 3.50 -66.70 -2.74
C TRP A 1002 2.75 -67.30 -3.94
N ALA A 1003 2.13 -66.46 -4.77
CA ALA A 1003 1.45 -66.87 -6.00
C ALA A 1003 2.40 -67.49 -7.03
N THR A 1004 3.65 -67.01 -7.08
CA THR A 1004 4.67 -67.60 -7.96
C THR A 1004 5.08 -68.98 -7.46
N LEU A 1005 5.32 -69.13 -6.15
CA LEU A 1005 5.76 -70.38 -5.55
C LEU A 1005 4.67 -71.45 -5.49
N SER A 1006 3.40 -71.05 -5.42
CA SER A 1006 2.27 -71.99 -5.50
C SER A 1006 2.09 -72.55 -6.91
N ASN A 1007 2.30 -71.73 -7.94
CA ASN A 1007 2.18 -72.15 -9.35
C ASN A 1007 3.42 -72.89 -9.86
N PHE A 1008 4.60 -72.68 -9.26
CA PHE A 1008 5.87 -73.30 -9.66
C PHE A 1008 6.54 -74.03 -8.47
N PRO A 1009 6.05 -75.23 -8.08
CA PRO A 1009 6.52 -75.96 -6.90
C PRO A 1009 8.01 -76.35 -6.96
N ALA A 1010 8.58 -76.56 -8.15
CA ALA A 1010 10.01 -76.81 -8.34
C ALA A 1010 10.89 -75.67 -7.80
N ILE A 1011 10.43 -74.41 -7.88
CA ILE A 1011 11.16 -73.25 -7.35
C ILE A 1011 11.19 -73.31 -5.82
N ARG A 1012 10.08 -73.73 -5.21
CA ARG A 1012 9.95 -73.85 -3.76
C ARG A 1012 10.89 -74.92 -3.20
N GLU A 1013 11.08 -76.04 -3.89
CA GLU A 1013 12.01 -77.10 -3.48
C GLU A 1013 13.47 -76.66 -3.56
N VAL A 1014 13.87 -75.99 -4.64
CA VAL A 1014 15.23 -75.43 -4.81
C VAL A 1014 15.53 -74.38 -3.73
N MET A 1015 14.56 -73.54 -3.39
CA MET A 1015 14.72 -72.54 -2.33
C MET A 1015 14.74 -73.15 -0.92
N ALA A 1016 14.05 -74.28 -0.69
CA ALA A 1016 14.00 -74.95 0.61
C ALA A 1016 15.31 -75.68 0.97
N GLN A 1017 16.14 -76.05 -0.01
CA GLN A 1017 17.43 -76.74 0.20
C GLN A 1017 18.58 -75.82 0.68
N SER A 1018 18.35 -74.52 0.85
CA SER A 1018 19.40 -73.59 1.26
C SER A 1018 19.80 -73.73 2.75
N GLU A 1019 21.10 -73.72 3.01
CA GLU A 1019 21.76 -73.84 4.32
C GLU A 1019 21.18 -72.95 5.45
N GLN A 1020 21.06 -73.51 6.66
CA GLN A 1020 20.55 -72.82 7.84
C GLN A 1020 21.55 -71.77 8.37
N THR A 1021 21.13 -70.50 8.45
CA THR A 1021 21.84 -69.44 9.17
C THR A 1021 21.74 -69.63 10.68
N SER A 1022 22.85 -69.44 11.40
CA SER A 1022 22.87 -69.51 12.87
C SER A 1022 21.99 -68.43 13.50
N LEU A 1023 21.37 -68.75 14.65
CA LEU A 1023 20.47 -67.85 15.38
C LEU A 1023 21.09 -66.46 15.68
N PRO A 1024 22.37 -66.34 16.11
CA PRO A 1024 22.98 -65.04 16.37
C PRO A 1024 23.11 -64.18 15.11
N MET A 1025 23.44 -64.79 13.97
CA MET A 1025 23.55 -64.10 12.68
C MET A 1025 22.19 -63.61 12.19
N VAL A 1026 21.11 -64.36 12.46
CA VAL A 1026 19.74 -63.95 12.13
C VAL A 1026 19.29 -62.74 12.96
N LEU A 1027 19.55 -62.76 14.27
CA LEU A 1027 19.19 -61.65 15.18
C LEU A 1027 19.97 -60.37 14.85
N ALA A 1028 21.30 -60.47 14.74
CA ALA A 1028 22.15 -59.33 14.39
C ALA A 1028 21.89 -58.84 12.97
N GLY A 1029 21.69 -59.76 12.03
CA GLY A 1029 21.42 -59.47 10.64
C GLY A 1029 20.13 -58.69 10.41
N GLY A 1030 19.02 -59.08 11.05
CA GLY A 1030 17.76 -58.35 10.94
C GLY A 1030 17.86 -56.90 11.44
N ALA A 1031 18.61 -56.68 12.52
CA ALA A 1031 18.90 -55.33 13.02
C ALA A 1031 19.76 -54.52 12.03
N PHE A 1032 20.87 -55.07 11.54
CA PHE A 1032 21.73 -54.39 10.56
C PHE A 1032 21.01 -54.03 9.27
N LEU A 1033 20.13 -54.92 8.77
CA LEU A 1033 19.35 -54.67 7.56
C LEU A 1033 18.38 -53.49 7.72
N THR A 1034 17.60 -53.46 8.81
CA THR A 1034 16.62 -52.40 9.03
C THR A 1034 17.28 -51.08 9.42
N PHE A 1035 18.19 -51.06 10.40
CA PHE A 1035 18.89 -49.84 10.81
C PHE A 1035 19.74 -49.28 9.67
N GLY A 1036 20.51 -50.13 8.98
CA GLY A 1036 21.35 -49.74 7.85
C GLY A 1036 20.52 -49.09 6.73
N ALA A 1037 19.40 -49.72 6.34
CA ALA A 1037 18.52 -49.16 5.31
C ALA A 1037 17.83 -47.85 5.71
N ARG A 1038 17.65 -47.58 7.01
CA ARG A 1038 17.06 -46.32 7.49
C ARG A 1038 18.12 -45.22 7.61
N ILE A 1039 19.30 -45.52 8.15
CA ILE A 1039 20.43 -44.59 8.25
C ILE A 1039 20.89 -44.15 6.85
N ALA A 1040 20.89 -45.06 5.87
CA ALA A 1040 21.26 -44.76 4.48
C ALA A 1040 20.22 -43.95 3.69
N GLY A 1041 18.98 -43.83 4.19
CA GLY A 1041 17.87 -43.22 3.44
C GLY A 1041 17.19 -44.19 2.45
N GLY A 1042 17.52 -45.48 2.47
CA GLY A 1042 16.80 -46.56 1.78
C GLY A 1042 17.58 -47.86 1.66
N CYS A 1043 16.96 -48.89 1.08
CA CYS A 1043 17.57 -50.20 0.85
C CYS A 1043 18.16 -50.35 -0.57
N THR A 1044 18.61 -51.57 -0.88
CA THR A 1044 19.22 -51.97 -2.15
C THR A 1044 18.36 -51.67 -3.38
N SER A 1045 17.04 -51.87 -3.32
CA SER A 1045 16.14 -51.49 -4.43
C SER A 1045 15.98 -49.98 -4.57
N GLY A 1046 15.95 -49.26 -3.45
CA GLY A 1046 15.81 -47.80 -3.43
C GLY A 1046 17.04 -47.07 -3.96
N HIS A 1047 18.25 -47.42 -3.51
CA HIS A 1047 19.48 -46.79 -4.00
C HIS A 1047 19.99 -47.43 -5.29
N GLY A 1048 19.86 -48.75 -5.43
CA GLY A 1048 20.45 -49.48 -6.55
C GLY A 1048 19.64 -49.48 -7.83
N ILE A 1049 18.34 -49.76 -7.71
CA ILE A 1049 17.44 -49.84 -8.87
C ILE A 1049 16.89 -48.44 -9.19
N SER A 1050 16.34 -47.75 -8.19
CA SER A 1050 15.76 -46.41 -8.41
C SER A 1050 16.79 -45.26 -8.34
N GLY A 1051 17.73 -45.32 -7.39
CA GLY A 1051 18.66 -44.22 -7.09
C GLY A 1051 19.80 -44.07 -8.10
N MET A 1052 20.43 -45.16 -8.53
CA MET A 1052 21.45 -45.13 -9.58
C MET A 1052 20.83 -44.84 -10.95
N ALA A 1053 19.60 -45.32 -11.21
CA ALA A 1053 18.86 -45.01 -12.44
C ALA A 1053 18.48 -43.53 -12.59
N THR A 1054 18.34 -42.80 -11.48
CA THR A 1054 18.15 -41.33 -11.45
C THR A 1054 19.47 -40.56 -11.40
N MET A 1055 20.61 -41.24 -11.59
CA MET A 1055 21.96 -40.68 -11.55
C MET A 1055 22.29 -39.96 -10.23
N GLY A 1056 21.71 -40.38 -9.11
CA GLY A 1056 21.95 -39.73 -7.81
C GLY A 1056 23.30 -40.12 -7.22
N LEU A 1057 24.17 -39.13 -6.97
CA LEU A 1057 25.52 -39.36 -6.42
C LEU A 1057 25.48 -40.06 -5.04
N SER A 1058 24.51 -39.67 -4.21
CA SER A 1058 24.24 -40.29 -2.90
C SER A 1058 24.00 -41.81 -3.00
N SER A 1059 23.38 -42.26 -4.09
CA SER A 1059 23.03 -43.66 -4.29
C SER A 1059 24.20 -44.50 -4.75
N PHE A 1060 25.08 -43.96 -5.61
CA PHE A 1060 26.36 -44.60 -5.94
C PHE A 1060 27.22 -44.79 -4.68
N ILE A 1061 27.32 -43.77 -3.82
CA ILE A 1061 28.09 -43.85 -2.57
C ILE A 1061 27.53 -44.93 -1.65
N THR A 1062 26.20 -45.00 -1.45
CA THR A 1062 25.57 -46.04 -0.63
C THR A 1062 25.87 -47.45 -1.18
N ILE A 1063 25.76 -47.65 -2.49
CA ILE A 1063 25.96 -48.96 -3.12
C ILE A 1063 27.42 -49.41 -3.04
N VAL A 1064 28.38 -48.52 -3.28
CA VAL A 1064 29.81 -48.82 -3.13
C VAL A 1064 30.15 -49.19 -1.69
N SER A 1065 29.64 -48.43 -0.72
CA SER A 1065 29.85 -48.72 0.71
C SER A 1065 29.25 -50.08 1.12
N MET A 1066 28.04 -50.38 0.62
CA MET A 1066 27.34 -51.64 0.88
C MET A 1066 28.11 -52.84 0.31
N PHE A 1067 28.53 -52.79 -0.96
CA PHE A 1067 29.30 -53.88 -1.54
C PHE A 1067 30.69 -54.02 -0.89
N GLY A 1068 31.35 -52.91 -0.55
CA GLY A 1068 32.64 -52.92 0.13
C GLY A 1068 32.58 -53.62 1.49
N ALA A 1069 31.67 -53.19 2.37
CA ALA A 1069 31.52 -53.80 3.69
C ALA A 1069 31.00 -55.26 3.62
N GLY A 1070 30.07 -55.52 2.70
CA GLY A 1070 29.56 -56.88 2.47
C GLY A 1070 30.63 -57.84 1.97
N LEU A 1071 31.53 -57.40 1.08
CA LEU A 1071 32.62 -58.22 0.56
C LEU A 1071 33.68 -58.50 1.64
N VAL A 1072 34.01 -57.52 2.46
CA VAL A 1072 34.91 -57.72 3.61
C VAL A 1072 34.33 -58.74 4.59
N ALA A 1073 33.03 -58.63 4.93
CA ALA A 1073 32.38 -59.62 5.79
C ALA A 1073 32.23 -61.00 5.11
N GLY A 1074 31.93 -61.03 3.82
CA GLY A 1074 31.77 -62.26 3.05
C GLY A 1074 33.05 -63.07 2.98
N LEU A 1075 34.19 -62.40 2.73
CA LEU A 1075 35.51 -63.02 2.75
C LEU A 1075 35.97 -63.41 4.15
N TRP A 1076 35.54 -62.70 5.20
CA TRP A 1076 35.83 -63.07 6.58
C TRP A 1076 35.02 -64.28 7.06
N LEU A 1077 33.83 -64.49 6.49
CA LEU A 1077 32.92 -65.61 6.78
C LEU A 1077 33.06 -66.80 5.82
N ALA A 1078 33.88 -66.68 4.77
CA ALA A 1078 34.22 -67.73 3.82
C ALA A 1078 35.43 -68.53 4.33
#